data_AF-A0A971AX32-F1
#
_entry.id   AF-A0A971AX32-F1
#
_cell.length_a   1.000
_cell.length_b   1.000
_cell.length_c   1.000
_cell.angle_alpha   90.00
_cell.angle_beta   90.00
_cell.angle_gamma   90.00
#
_symmetry.space_group_name_H-M   'P 1'
#
loop_
_entity.id
_entity.type
_entity.pdbx_description
1 polymer ?
#
loop_
_entity_poly.entity_id
_entity_poly.type
_entity_poly.pdbx_seq_one_letter_code
_entity_poly.pdbx_strand_id
1 'polypeptide(L)'
;MSAIVGALGVFLPSTHVLAAHAMAWSEGPFITFALAALLALAAYALRPDRRLLLATALLVAAALCTRYVGVALLAPLVAAPVAFGQGNARRRLGDAWLSAAVAFLPLSLWLLRNLAVGGTATGRSLQVHLFGMSHLRDLAKTVQGFGLSVSMPAWAQGLYAIGVGASLVGALLILGRKGCLRKQALSPQIASACLGLLFVGMYLAFTLASISLWDAATALDARILLPAMLVLAMAGIALASALAQALHRRALWPVFVLLLACGALVNGRSALAEAADIHANGREYTSRFWRESKVISYLKELPDGLVYSNAYDAIGYLTGKRALMFPAKVDHVTLKPNPGYAEQLRRMVEECKEQKSLIVSVDAVAYRWYLPSAQDLEMAELPVLRAFPDGVIYGQAASGATEPAAAPSSHALIATLKAVEGEPRLIFYHAPAGLWTPVASAGAHRSAIAAGEVRFMFGLDHDGDGVSEIATLKIVDGASVLLIYAQPAGPEEPAVVLASNRQPIPAGDVRFMFGVDRDGDGVEEVAAVKVVGGTSYLYIYTAPTGPGAEAAMVAANAAPIPSGDVRWMCPVDYDGDGVTEIAVVKVLEGVPYLYIYTCPKGMWTGVQQVAANAAPIPSGELHGLFAIDIDDDGPDEIAVVKTVGGTRYLYIYTCPTGPWTGVSRVAANRAPIVSGQLLNILPVKSGARGP
;
A
#
# COMPACT_ATOMS: atom_id res chain seq x y z
N MET A 1 -0.38 -28.81 27.05
CA MET A 1 1.01 -28.49 26.65
C MET A 1 1.27 -28.75 25.17
N SER A 2 1.09 -29.96 24.62
CA SER A 2 1.44 -30.26 23.22
C SER A 2 0.75 -29.37 22.17
N ALA A 3 -0.52 -28.99 22.39
CA ALA A 3 -1.22 -28.06 21.49
C ALA A 3 -0.68 -26.61 21.56
N ILE A 4 -0.14 -26.21 22.70
CA ILE A 4 0.46 -24.88 22.91
C ILE A 4 1.83 -24.84 22.22
N VAL A 5 2.65 -25.87 22.44
CA VAL A 5 3.96 -26.00 21.76
C VAL A 5 3.78 -26.10 20.25
N GLY A 6 2.77 -26.84 19.78
CA GLY A 6 2.41 -26.90 18.36
C GLY A 6 1.96 -25.54 17.81
N ALA A 7 1.13 -24.80 18.55
CA ALA A 7 0.72 -23.46 18.16
C ALA A 7 1.93 -22.51 18.08
N LEU A 8 2.80 -22.51 19.09
CA LEU A 8 4.04 -21.73 19.09
C LEU A 8 4.93 -22.07 17.89
N GLY A 9 5.05 -23.35 17.52
CA GLY A 9 5.79 -23.77 16.32
C GLY A 9 5.19 -23.29 14.99
N VAL A 10 3.86 -23.16 14.92
CA VAL A 10 3.14 -22.60 13.75
C VAL A 10 3.26 -21.07 13.70
N PHE A 11 3.37 -20.41 14.85
CA PHE A 11 3.34 -18.95 14.94
C PHE A 11 4.70 -18.27 14.92
N LEU A 12 5.78 -18.94 15.34
CA LEU A 12 7.15 -18.44 15.21
C LEU A 12 7.50 -17.99 13.78
N PRO A 13 7.10 -18.70 12.71
CA PRO A 13 7.34 -18.28 11.34
C PRO A 13 6.24 -17.38 10.76
N SER A 14 5.35 -16.77 11.56
CA SER A 14 4.30 -15.88 11.04
C SER A 14 4.77 -14.42 11.03
N THR A 15 4.78 -13.80 9.84
CA THR A 15 5.08 -12.37 9.66
C THR A 15 4.15 -11.48 10.50
N HIS A 16 2.86 -11.83 10.57
CA HIS A 16 1.86 -11.10 11.36
C HIS A 16 2.14 -11.11 12.86
N VAL A 17 2.60 -12.26 13.40
CA VAL A 17 2.94 -12.39 14.82
C VAL A 17 4.20 -11.58 15.12
N LEU A 18 5.22 -11.66 14.26
CA LEU A 18 6.44 -10.86 14.38
C LEU A 18 6.14 -9.36 14.34
N ALA A 19 5.33 -8.93 13.37
CA ALA A 19 4.92 -7.54 13.22
C ALA A 19 4.23 -6.99 14.48
N ALA A 20 3.32 -7.76 15.08
CA ALA A 20 2.63 -7.34 16.30
C ALA A 20 3.57 -7.24 17.52
N HIS A 21 4.59 -8.11 17.62
CA HIS A 21 5.56 -8.08 18.72
C HIS A 21 6.71 -7.08 18.51
N ALA A 22 6.89 -6.59 17.28
CA ALA A 22 7.78 -5.45 17.01
C ALA A 22 7.17 -4.11 17.51
N MET A 23 5.90 -4.11 17.91
CA MET A 23 5.17 -2.91 18.31
C MET A 23 4.86 -2.90 19.81
N ALA A 24 4.96 -1.71 20.42
CA ALA A 24 4.51 -1.48 21.80
C ALA A 24 2.99 -1.25 21.86
N TRP A 25 2.21 -2.29 21.55
CA TRP A 25 0.75 -2.22 21.52
C TRP A 25 0.07 -3.11 22.59
N SER A 26 -1.26 -3.02 22.70
CA SER A 26 -2.05 -3.76 23.70
C SER A 26 -2.25 -5.25 23.39
N GLU A 27 -1.90 -5.69 22.18
CA GLU A 27 -2.01 -7.06 21.69
C GLU A 27 -1.22 -8.03 22.56
N GLY A 28 0.03 -7.71 22.89
CA GLY A 28 0.89 -8.54 23.74
C GLY A 28 0.23 -8.93 25.06
N PRO A 29 -0.06 -7.96 25.97
CA PRO A 29 -0.69 -8.28 27.25
C PRO A 29 -2.10 -8.88 27.09
N PHE A 30 -2.88 -8.44 26.10
CA PHE A 30 -4.19 -9.03 25.82
C PHE A 30 -4.11 -10.53 25.50
N ILE A 31 -3.21 -10.92 24.60
CA ILE A 31 -2.99 -12.30 24.19
C ILE A 31 -2.54 -13.14 25.38
N THR A 32 -1.59 -12.62 26.18
CA THR A 32 -1.11 -13.31 27.39
C THR A 32 -2.27 -13.64 28.33
N PHE A 33 -3.10 -12.65 28.68
CA PHE A 33 -4.22 -12.87 29.59
C PHE A 33 -5.33 -13.73 28.99
N ALA A 34 -5.65 -13.56 27.70
CA ALA A 34 -6.65 -14.37 27.02
C ALA A 34 -6.25 -15.86 26.95
N LEU A 35 -5.00 -16.15 26.59
CA LEU A 35 -4.49 -17.52 26.56
C LEU A 35 -4.41 -18.13 27.96
N ALA A 36 -3.91 -17.36 28.95
CA ALA A 36 -3.88 -17.81 30.34
C ALA A 36 -5.28 -18.13 30.87
N ALA A 37 -6.28 -17.29 30.57
CA ALA A 37 -7.67 -17.52 30.95
C ALA A 37 -8.23 -18.80 30.30
N LEU A 38 -8.04 -18.99 28.99
CA LEU A 38 -8.51 -20.19 28.29
C LEU A 38 -7.84 -21.48 28.80
N LEU A 39 -6.55 -21.41 29.14
CA LEU A 39 -5.83 -22.53 29.76
C LEU A 39 -6.33 -22.83 31.17
N ALA A 40 -6.61 -21.80 31.97
CA ALA A 40 -7.20 -21.96 33.31
C ALA A 40 -8.63 -22.53 33.24
N LEU A 41 -9.44 -22.15 32.24
CA LEU A 41 -10.75 -22.77 31.98
C LEU A 41 -10.62 -24.23 31.57
N ALA A 42 -9.63 -24.58 30.75
CA ALA A 42 -9.35 -25.97 30.41
C ALA A 42 -8.93 -26.79 31.65
N ALA A 43 -8.13 -26.22 32.55
CA ALA A 43 -7.79 -26.83 33.82
C ALA A 43 -9.02 -26.96 34.75
N TYR A 44 -9.90 -25.97 34.77
CA TYR A 44 -11.17 -26.01 35.50
C TYR A 44 -12.08 -27.13 34.99
N ALA A 45 -12.11 -27.38 33.67
CA ALA A 45 -12.88 -28.48 33.10
C ALA A 45 -12.43 -29.87 33.61
N LEU A 46 -11.14 -30.01 33.96
CA LEU A 46 -10.59 -31.23 34.55
C LEU A 46 -10.83 -31.32 36.06
N ARG A 47 -10.67 -30.19 36.76
CA ARG A 47 -10.82 -30.10 38.21
C ARG A 47 -11.67 -28.87 38.53
N PRO A 48 -13.01 -29.02 38.61
CA PRO A 48 -13.90 -27.89 38.86
C PRO A 48 -13.69 -27.33 40.26
N ASP A 49 -12.85 -26.30 40.36
CA ASP A 49 -12.53 -25.59 41.58
C ASP A 49 -12.94 -24.12 41.48
N ARG A 50 -13.63 -23.63 42.51
CA ARG A 50 -14.14 -22.26 42.56
C ARG A 50 -13.02 -21.23 42.65
N ARG A 51 -11.90 -21.56 43.32
CA ARG A 51 -10.76 -20.64 43.42
C ARG A 51 -10.09 -20.47 42.05
N LEU A 52 -9.90 -21.56 41.32
CA LEU A 52 -9.42 -21.52 39.94
C LEU A 52 -10.35 -20.72 39.02
N LEU A 53 -11.68 -20.86 39.17
CA LEU A 53 -12.65 -20.08 38.40
C LEU A 53 -12.54 -18.58 38.70
N LEU A 54 -12.37 -18.19 39.96
CA LEU A 54 -12.18 -16.79 40.36
C LEU A 54 -10.84 -16.23 39.87
N ALA A 55 -9.75 -17.02 39.95
CA ALA A 55 -8.46 -16.63 39.37
C ALA A 55 -8.57 -16.42 37.85
N THR A 56 -9.32 -17.30 37.17
CA THR A 56 -9.64 -17.15 35.74
C THR A 56 -10.43 -15.87 35.47
N ALA A 57 -11.42 -15.54 36.32
CA ALA A 57 -12.19 -14.31 36.18
C ALA A 57 -11.31 -13.06 36.27
N LEU A 58 -10.28 -13.07 37.13
CA LEU A 58 -9.30 -11.97 37.22
C LEU A 58 -8.42 -11.87 35.96
N LEU A 59 -8.03 -13.01 35.36
CA LEU A 59 -7.32 -13.00 34.07
C LEU A 59 -8.21 -12.42 32.95
N VAL A 60 -9.49 -12.80 32.91
CA VAL A 60 -10.45 -12.22 31.96
C VAL A 60 -10.66 -10.72 32.23
N ALA A 61 -10.69 -10.29 33.50
CA ALA A 61 -10.75 -8.88 33.86
C ALA A 61 -9.54 -8.10 33.33
N ALA A 62 -8.33 -8.66 33.47
CA ALA A 62 -7.11 -8.06 32.96
C ALA A 62 -7.13 -7.95 31.42
N ALA A 63 -7.58 -8.99 30.71
CA ALA A 63 -7.76 -8.94 29.26
C ALA A 63 -8.81 -7.90 28.83
N LEU A 64 -9.93 -7.78 29.55
CA LEU A 64 -10.96 -6.76 29.33
C LEU A 64 -10.43 -5.34 29.50
N CYS A 65 -9.54 -5.13 30.46
CA CYS A 65 -8.94 -3.83 30.72
C CYS A 65 -7.88 -3.44 29.67
N THR A 66 -7.30 -4.39 28.96
CA THR A 66 -6.38 -4.08 27.85
C THR A 66 -7.11 -3.80 26.54
N ARG A 67 -8.21 -4.53 26.26
CA ARG A 67 -9.03 -4.32 25.04
C ARG A 67 -10.51 -4.64 25.28
N TYR A 68 -11.40 -3.76 24.80
CA TYR A 68 -12.87 -3.94 24.90
C TYR A 68 -13.36 -5.27 24.30
N VAL A 69 -12.74 -5.76 23.22
CA VAL A 69 -13.07 -7.06 22.60
C VAL A 69 -12.83 -8.25 23.53
N GLY A 70 -12.11 -8.07 24.64
CA GLY A 70 -12.00 -9.05 25.73
C GLY A 70 -13.34 -9.53 26.28
N VAL A 71 -14.44 -8.80 26.03
CA VAL A 71 -15.81 -9.23 26.37
C VAL A 71 -16.18 -10.58 25.74
N ALA A 72 -15.55 -10.94 24.62
CA ALA A 72 -15.70 -12.26 24.01
C ALA A 72 -15.28 -13.42 24.94
N LEU A 73 -14.37 -13.17 25.90
CA LEU A 73 -13.95 -14.17 26.90
C LEU A 73 -15.01 -14.44 27.98
N LEU A 74 -16.02 -13.58 28.14
CA LEU A 74 -17.10 -13.84 29.09
C LEU A 74 -17.91 -15.07 28.69
N ALA A 75 -18.08 -15.32 27.40
CA ALA A 75 -18.82 -16.49 26.92
C ALA A 75 -18.20 -17.82 27.37
N PRO A 76 -16.90 -18.11 27.13
CA PRO A 76 -16.27 -19.31 27.67
C PRO A 76 -16.17 -19.29 29.20
N LEU A 77 -15.99 -18.13 29.84
CA LEU A 77 -15.96 -18.01 31.31
C LEU A 77 -17.29 -18.43 31.95
N VAL A 78 -18.41 -18.04 31.35
CA VAL A 78 -19.77 -18.40 31.79
C VAL A 78 -20.10 -19.84 31.40
N ALA A 79 -19.73 -20.28 30.20
CA ALA A 79 -20.04 -21.62 29.71
C ALA A 79 -19.33 -22.72 30.51
N ALA A 80 -18.09 -22.50 30.95
CA ALA A 80 -17.30 -23.50 31.67
C ALA A 80 -17.97 -24.02 32.96
N PRO A 81 -18.44 -23.21 33.93
CA PRO A 81 -19.14 -23.70 35.12
C PRO A 81 -20.49 -24.38 34.79
N VAL A 82 -21.25 -23.89 33.81
CA VAL A 82 -22.52 -24.55 33.40
C VAL A 82 -22.32 -25.80 32.54
N ALA A 83 -21.15 -26.01 31.95
CA ALA A 83 -20.79 -27.27 31.28
C ALA A 83 -20.11 -28.28 32.22
N PHE A 84 -19.12 -27.82 33.00
CA PHE A 84 -18.17 -28.66 33.73
C PHE A 84 -18.29 -28.57 35.26
N GLY A 85 -18.96 -27.55 35.79
CA GLY A 85 -19.10 -27.36 37.23
C GLY A 85 -19.79 -28.52 37.95
N GLN A 86 -19.42 -28.71 39.23
CA GLN A 86 -19.98 -29.70 40.14
C GLN A 86 -21.19 -29.14 40.92
N GLY A 87 -22.11 -30.03 41.29
CA GLY A 87 -23.33 -29.68 42.05
C GLY A 87 -24.57 -29.45 41.18
N ASN A 88 -25.63 -28.93 41.81
CA ASN A 88 -26.90 -28.67 41.14
C ASN A 88 -26.82 -27.46 40.19
N ALA A 89 -27.82 -27.32 39.31
CA ALA A 89 -27.86 -26.25 38.29
C ALA A 89 -27.77 -24.84 38.91
N ARG A 90 -28.39 -24.63 40.08
CA ARG A 90 -28.37 -23.34 40.78
C ARG A 90 -26.96 -22.94 41.21
N ARG A 91 -26.16 -23.87 41.74
CA ARG A 91 -24.77 -23.58 42.13
C ARG A 91 -23.91 -23.25 40.90
N ARG A 92 -24.07 -24.00 39.82
CA ARG A 92 -23.33 -23.80 38.57
C ARG A 92 -23.63 -22.45 37.94
N LEU A 93 -24.92 -22.06 37.93
CA LEU A 93 -25.35 -20.75 37.45
C LEU A 93 -24.85 -19.63 38.37
N GLY A 94 -24.85 -19.85 39.69
CA GLY A 94 -24.28 -18.90 40.65
C GLY A 94 -22.78 -18.68 40.47
N ASP A 95 -22.00 -19.73 40.21
CA ASP A 95 -20.57 -19.62 39.90
C ASP A 95 -20.31 -18.92 38.56
N ALA A 96 -21.17 -19.16 37.55
CA ALA A 96 -21.13 -18.44 36.28
C ALA A 96 -21.39 -16.94 36.44
N TRP A 97 -22.43 -16.57 37.20
CA TRP A 97 -22.74 -15.17 37.50
C TRP A 97 -21.64 -14.50 38.31
N LEU A 98 -21.13 -15.15 39.36
CA LEU A 98 -20.08 -14.59 40.20
C LEU A 98 -18.80 -14.34 39.40
N SER A 99 -18.37 -15.31 38.59
CA SER A 99 -17.17 -15.15 37.77
C SER A 99 -17.32 -14.06 36.71
N ALA A 100 -18.47 -13.97 36.04
CA ALA A 100 -18.75 -12.88 35.10
C ALA A 100 -18.77 -11.51 35.80
N ALA A 101 -19.39 -11.40 36.97
CA ALA A 101 -19.44 -10.16 37.74
C ALA A 101 -18.04 -9.70 38.17
N VAL A 102 -17.21 -10.62 38.67
CA VAL A 102 -15.81 -10.34 39.04
C VAL A 102 -15.00 -9.89 37.82
N ALA A 103 -15.17 -10.57 36.68
CA ALA A 103 -14.45 -10.23 35.45
C ALA A 103 -14.83 -8.85 34.89
N PHE A 104 -16.12 -8.50 34.96
CA PHE A 104 -16.66 -7.28 34.35
C PHE A 104 -16.59 -6.04 35.25
N LEU A 105 -16.37 -6.22 36.56
CA LEU A 105 -16.35 -5.13 37.53
C LEU A 105 -15.32 -4.03 37.20
N PRO A 106 -14.03 -4.34 36.92
CA PRO A 106 -13.05 -3.28 36.65
C PRO A 106 -13.39 -2.45 35.41
N LEU A 107 -13.86 -3.10 34.34
CA LEU A 107 -14.29 -2.40 33.13
C LEU A 107 -15.52 -1.52 33.40
N SER A 108 -16.50 -2.02 34.15
CA SER A 108 -17.68 -1.24 34.54
C SER A 108 -17.30 0.04 35.28
N LEU A 109 -16.39 -0.06 36.25
CA LEU A 109 -15.91 1.10 37.00
C LEU A 109 -15.20 2.11 36.08
N TRP A 110 -14.40 1.63 35.12
CA TRP A 110 -13.73 2.49 34.15
C TRP A 110 -14.72 3.20 33.22
N LEU A 111 -15.72 2.49 32.71
CA LEU A 111 -16.76 3.06 31.83
C LEU A 111 -17.61 4.09 32.56
N LEU A 112 -17.97 3.83 33.82
CA LEU A 112 -18.67 4.81 34.67
C LEU A 112 -17.82 6.06 34.92
N ARG A 113 -16.51 5.90 35.15
CA ARG A 113 -15.57 7.02 35.27
C ARG A 113 -15.52 7.82 33.97
N ASN A 114 -15.46 7.17 32.81
CA ASN A 114 -15.44 7.87 31.52
C ASN A 114 -16.74 8.64 31.28
N LEU A 115 -17.88 8.05 31.62
CA LEU A 115 -19.17 8.73 31.54
C LEU A 115 -19.23 9.96 32.47
N ALA A 116 -18.73 9.83 33.71
CA ALA A 116 -18.74 10.92 34.69
C ALA A 116 -17.78 12.06 34.33
N VAL A 117 -16.61 11.75 33.75
CA VAL A 117 -15.57 12.75 33.44
C VAL A 117 -15.68 13.31 32.03
N GLY A 118 -15.97 12.46 31.04
CA GLY A 118 -15.92 12.79 29.61
C GLY A 118 -17.27 12.72 28.89
N GLY A 119 -18.38 12.46 29.60
CA GLY A 119 -19.73 12.40 29.02
C GLY A 119 -19.99 11.22 28.09
N THR A 120 -19.00 10.36 27.85
CA THR A 120 -19.13 9.17 26.99
C THR A 120 -18.39 8.00 27.63
N ALA A 121 -18.93 6.79 27.49
CA ALA A 121 -18.30 5.59 28.07
C ALA A 121 -17.04 5.15 27.31
N THR A 122 -17.09 5.22 25.97
CA THR A 122 -16.05 4.69 25.06
C THR A 122 -15.56 5.70 24.02
N GLY A 123 -16.11 6.92 23.99
CA GLY A 123 -15.86 7.88 22.91
C GLY A 123 -16.48 7.49 21.56
N ARG A 124 -17.34 6.46 21.51
CA ARG A 124 -18.03 6.01 20.30
C ARG A 124 -19.53 6.25 20.43
N SER A 125 -20.16 6.73 19.35
CA SER A 125 -21.62 6.87 19.24
C SER A 125 -22.22 5.68 18.51
N LEU A 126 -23.45 5.27 18.88
CA LEU A 126 -24.19 4.28 18.13
C LEU A 126 -24.53 4.82 16.73
N GLN A 127 -23.97 4.21 15.69
CA GLN A 127 -24.23 4.53 14.29
C GLN A 127 -24.26 3.24 13.47
N VAL A 128 -25.28 3.09 12.64
CA VAL A 128 -25.48 1.87 11.86
C VAL A 128 -24.78 2.02 10.50
N HIS A 129 -23.81 1.15 10.25
CA HIS A 129 -23.11 0.99 8.98
C HIS A 129 -22.86 -0.51 8.75
N LEU A 130 -23.52 -1.15 7.79
CA LEU A 130 -23.37 -2.61 7.66
C LEU A 130 -21.97 -2.98 7.15
N PHE A 131 -21.35 -4.01 7.73
CA PHE A 131 -20.08 -4.52 7.20
C PHE A 131 -20.28 -4.99 5.76
N GLY A 132 -19.44 -4.47 4.85
CA GLY A 132 -19.50 -4.78 3.42
C GLY A 132 -18.63 -5.95 2.96
N MET A 133 -18.64 -6.21 1.65
CA MET A 133 -17.79 -7.21 1.00
C MET A 133 -16.29 -6.94 1.16
N SER A 134 -15.89 -5.69 1.38
CA SER A 134 -14.50 -5.32 1.70
C SER A 134 -14.02 -6.03 2.97
N HIS A 135 -14.80 -5.98 4.05
CA HIS A 135 -14.47 -6.64 5.32
C HIS A 135 -14.37 -8.16 5.16
N LEU A 136 -15.25 -8.77 4.35
CA LEU A 136 -15.16 -10.22 4.08
C LEU A 136 -13.90 -10.59 3.29
N ARG A 137 -13.49 -9.72 2.35
CA ARG A 137 -12.22 -9.87 1.64
C ARG A 137 -11.04 -9.75 2.60
N ASP A 138 -11.06 -8.76 3.49
CA ASP A 138 -10.02 -8.56 4.50
C ASP A 138 -9.92 -9.76 5.45
N LEU A 139 -11.05 -10.28 5.91
CA LEU A 139 -11.10 -11.49 6.73
C LEU A 139 -10.47 -12.69 5.99
N ALA A 140 -10.85 -12.92 4.73
CA ALA A 140 -10.32 -14.04 3.94
C ALA A 140 -8.81 -13.90 3.71
N LYS A 141 -8.36 -12.69 3.35
CA LYS A 141 -6.94 -12.35 3.18
C LYS A 141 -6.15 -12.58 4.47
N THR A 142 -6.69 -12.13 5.61
CA THR A 142 -6.04 -12.29 6.92
C THR A 142 -5.98 -13.76 7.34
N VAL A 143 -7.07 -14.53 7.21
CA VAL A 143 -7.08 -15.97 7.52
C VAL A 143 -6.05 -16.72 6.68
N GLN A 144 -5.95 -16.38 5.39
CA GLN A 144 -4.94 -16.95 4.50
C GLN A 144 -3.52 -16.53 4.90
N GLY A 145 -3.28 -15.25 5.21
CA GLY A 145 -1.97 -14.75 5.63
C GLY A 145 -1.43 -15.41 6.90
N PHE A 146 -2.29 -15.78 7.85
CA PHE A 146 -1.89 -16.55 9.04
C PHE A 146 -1.53 -18.00 8.72
N GLY A 147 -2.18 -18.61 7.73
CA GLY A 147 -1.97 -20.01 7.38
C GLY A 147 -0.79 -20.22 6.42
N LEU A 148 -0.78 -19.52 5.29
CA LEU A 148 0.17 -19.67 4.20
C LEU A 148 0.46 -18.32 3.57
N SER A 149 1.69 -17.81 3.69
CA SER A 149 2.15 -16.54 3.12
C SER A 149 2.49 -16.67 1.62
N VAL A 150 1.51 -17.07 0.80
CA VAL A 150 1.64 -17.16 -0.66
C VAL A 150 0.65 -16.22 -1.35
N SER A 151 1.02 -15.69 -2.51
CA SER A 151 0.11 -14.84 -3.28
C SER A 151 -1.04 -15.68 -3.85
N MET A 152 -2.28 -15.31 -3.54
CA MET A 152 -3.48 -15.97 -4.03
C MET A 152 -4.48 -14.93 -4.55
N PRO A 153 -5.21 -15.20 -5.64
CA PRO A 153 -6.32 -14.34 -6.05
C PRO A 153 -7.45 -14.37 -5.01
N ALA A 154 -8.24 -13.30 -4.93
CA ALA A 154 -9.25 -13.11 -3.88
C ALA A 154 -10.27 -14.27 -3.75
N TRP A 155 -10.68 -14.88 -4.87
CA TRP A 155 -11.60 -16.02 -4.84
C TRP A 155 -10.96 -17.25 -4.14
N ALA A 156 -9.67 -17.47 -4.34
CA ALA A 156 -8.93 -18.58 -3.73
C ALA A 156 -8.71 -18.34 -2.23
N GLN A 157 -8.46 -17.09 -1.83
CA GLN A 157 -8.43 -16.70 -0.40
C GLN A 157 -9.77 -16.99 0.28
N GLY A 158 -10.89 -16.66 -0.39
CA GLY A 158 -12.23 -16.97 0.09
C GLY A 158 -12.47 -18.47 0.26
N LEU A 159 -12.12 -19.28 -0.75
CA LEU A 159 -12.22 -20.74 -0.67
C LEU A 159 -11.34 -21.33 0.44
N TYR A 160 -10.13 -20.79 0.64
CA TYR A 160 -9.24 -21.19 1.73
C TYR A 160 -9.90 -20.94 3.10
N ALA A 161 -10.42 -19.74 3.33
CA ALA A 161 -11.10 -19.40 4.58
C ALA A 161 -12.35 -20.27 4.83
N ILE A 162 -13.16 -20.51 3.79
CA ILE A 162 -14.31 -21.43 3.86
C ILE A 162 -13.84 -22.86 4.17
N GLY A 163 -12.76 -23.32 3.54
CA GLY A 163 -12.17 -24.64 3.78
C GLY A 163 -11.71 -24.83 5.23
N VAL A 164 -11.04 -23.81 5.80
CA VAL A 164 -10.67 -23.80 7.22
C VAL A 164 -11.91 -23.92 8.11
N GLY A 165 -12.93 -23.08 7.89
CA GLY A 165 -14.18 -23.14 8.65
C GLY A 165 -14.90 -24.50 8.52
N ALA A 166 -15.03 -25.01 7.30
CA ALA A 166 -15.66 -26.29 7.01
C ALA A 166 -14.92 -27.47 7.66
N SER A 167 -13.59 -27.44 7.70
CA SER A 167 -12.78 -28.48 8.36
C SER A 167 -13.03 -28.55 9.87
N LEU A 168 -13.15 -27.39 10.54
CA LEU A 168 -13.44 -27.30 11.96
C LEU A 168 -14.85 -27.80 12.28
N VAL A 169 -15.84 -27.36 11.50
CA VAL A 169 -17.23 -27.83 11.63
C VAL A 169 -17.33 -29.33 11.38
N GLY A 170 -16.69 -29.83 10.32
CA GLY A 170 -16.66 -31.26 9.98
C GLY A 170 -16.05 -32.10 11.10
N ALA A 171 -14.92 -31.66 11.67
CA ALA A 171 -14.28 -32.37 12.78
C ALA A 171 -15.16 -32.38 14.05
N LEU A 172 -15.83 -31.28 14.39
CA LEU A 172 -16.80 -31.25 15.49
C LEU A 172 -18.00 -32.18 15.25
N LEU A 173 -18.55 -32.21 14.02
CA LEU A 173 -19.66 -33.11 13.67
C LEU A 173 -19.26 -34.58 13.79
N ILE A 174 -18.05 -34.95 13.35
CA ILE A 174 -17.52 -36.32 13.48
C ILE A 174 -17.36 -36.70 14.96
N LEU A 175 -16.76 -35.83 15.77
CA LEU A 175 -16.61 -36.06 17.21
C LEU A 175 -17.96 -36.14 17.93
N GLY A 176 -18.94 -35.33 17.51
CA GLY A 176 -20.31 -35.39 18.00
C GLY A 176 -20.98 -36.72 17.69
N ARG A 177 -20.89 -37.20 16.44
CA ARG A 177 -21.40 -38.52 16.02
C ARG A 177 -20.74 -39.69 16.77
N LYS A 178 -19.46 -39.56 17.11
CA LYS A 178 -18.71 -40.52 17.94
C LYS A 178 -19.03 -40.43 19.44
N GLY A 179 -19.87 -39.48 19.85
CA GLY A 179 -20.25 -39.30 21.26
C GLY A 179 -19.18 -38.63 22.12
N CYS A 180 -18.05 -38.19 21.54
CA CYS A 180 -16.93 -37.58 22.26
C CYS A 180 -17.26 -36.19 22.83
N LEU A 181 -18.34 -35.56 22.36
CA LEU A 181 -18.83 -34.28 22.90
C LEU A 181 -19.75 -34.44 24.12
N ARG A 182 -20.10 -35.68 24.52
CA ARG A 182 -20.91 -35.92 25.72
C ARG A 182 -20.06 -35.66 26.97
N LYS A 183 -20.68 -35.09 28.01
CA LYS A 183 -20.00 -34.70 29.27
C LYS A 183 -19.15 -35.82 29.88
N GLN A 184 -19.58 -37.08 29.77
CA GLN A 184 -18.88 -38.25 30.31
C GLN A 184 -17.65 -38.68 29.50
N ALA A 185 -17.56 -38.29 28.23
CA ALA A 185 -16.49 -38.68 27.30
C ALA A 185 -15.60 -37.49 26.88
N LEU A 186 -15.81 -36.32 27.48
CA LEU A 186 -15.16 -35.08 27.06
C LEU A 186 -13.70 -35.06 27.53
N SER A 187 -12.77 -35.16 26.59
CA SER A 187 -11.34 -35.02 26.87
C SER A 187 -10.96 -33.55 27.08
N PRO A 188 -9.87 -33.26 27.83
CA PRO A 188 -9.38 -31.89 27.98
C PRO A 188 -9.05 -31.20 26.65
N GLN A 189 -8.64 -31.96 25.63
CA GLN A 189 -8.39 -31.44 24.28
C GLN A 189 -9.69 -30.91 23.65
N ILE A 190 -10.77 -31.67 23.73
CA ILE A 190 -12.07 -31.27 23.17
C ILE A 190 -12.64 -30.10 23.97
N ALA A 191 -12.56 -30.13 25.31
CA ALA A 191 -13.01 -29.01 26.15
C ALA A 191 -12.28 -27.71 25.79
N SER A 192 -10.95 -27.76 25.64
CA SER A 192 -10.13 -26.61 25.22
C SER A 192 -10.51 -26.12 23.83
N ALA A 193 -10.72 -27.02 22.87
CA ALA A 193 -11.12 -26.68 21.52
C ALA A 193 -12.50 -26.01 21.49
N CYS A 194 -13.48 -26.55 22.21
CA CYS A 194 -14.83 -25.97 22.25
C CYS A 194 -14.85 -24.58 22.92
N LEU A 195 -14.15 -24.39 24.04
CA LEU A 195 -14.05 -23.09 24.70
C LEU A 195 -13.30 -22.07 23.84
N GLY A 196 -12.23 -22.50 23.16
CA GLY A 196 -11.47 -21.67 22.23
C GLY A 196 -12.29 -21.26 21.00
N LEU A 197 -13.02 -22.19 20.39
CA LEU A 197 -13.91 -21.89 19.26
C LEU A 197 -15.09 -21.00 19.67
N LEU A 198 -15.61 -21.16 20.89
CA LEU A 198 -16.62 -20.26 21.44
C LEU A 198 -16.04 -18.84 21.59
N PHE A 199 -14.82 -18.70 22.11
CA PHE A 199 -14.13 -17.40 22.15
C PHE A 199 -13.98 -16.82 20.74
N VAL A 200 -13.47 -17.58 19.76
CA VAL A 200 -13.27 -17.10 18.38
C VAL A 200 -14.60 -16.64 17.76
N GLY A 201 -15.67 -17.43 17.89
CA GLY A 201 -16.98 -17.06 17.38
C GLY A 201 -17.52 -15.77 18.01
N MET A 202 -17.39 -15.63 19.33
CA MET A 202 -17.80 -14.42 20.04
C MET A 202 -16.91 -13.21 19.75
N TYR A 203 -15.61 -13.43 19.52
CA TYR A 203 -14.67 -12.38 19.12
C TYR A 203 -15.04 -11.82 17.76
N LEU A 204 -15.29 -12.70 16.78
CA LEU A 204 -15.71 -12.29 15.44
C LEU A 204 -17.09 -11.62 15.48
N ALA A 205 -18.05 -12.18 16.21
CA ALA A 205 -19.38 -11.58 16.35
C ALA A 205 -19.31 -10.18 16.99
N PHE A 206 -18.53 -10.02 18.06
CA PHE A 206 -18.33 -8.71 18.69
C PHE A 206 -17.62 -7.74 17.75
N THR A 207 -16.58 -8.18 17.03
CA THR A 207 -15.84 -7.32 16.10
C THR A 207 -16.72 -6.86 14.95
N LEU A 208 -17.52 -7.76 14.35
CA LEU A 208 -18.48 -7.40 13.31
C LEU A 208 -19.58 -6.47 13.85
N ALA A 209 -20.08 -6.70 15.06
CA ALA A 209 -21.03 -5.77 15.69
C ALA A 209 -20.38 -4.40 15.96
N SER A 210 -19.13 -4.37 16.40
CA SER A 210 -18.33 -3.15 16.58
C SER A 210 -18.20 -2.38 15.27
N ILE A 211 -17.80 -3.10 14.22
CA ILE A 211 -17.68 -2.59 12.85
C ILE A 211 -19.01 -2.07 12.35
N SER A 212 -20.14 -2.64 12.76
CA SER A 212 -21.45 -2.28 12.21
C SER A 212 -22.28 -1.27 12.99
N LEU A 213 -21.94 -1.03 14.24
CA LEU A 213 -22.74 -0.22 15.15
C LEU A 213 -21.96 0.94 15.78
N TRP A 214 -20.62 0.93 15.73
CA TRP A 214 -19.81 1.94 16.43
C TRP A 214 -18.60 2.45 15.65
N ASP A 215 -17.93 1.62 14.84
CA ASP A 215 -16.66 2.00 14.21
C ASP A 215 -16.43 1.35 12.84
N ALA A 216 -16.78 2.07 11.77
CA ALA A 216 -16.60 1.59 10.40
C ALA A 216 -15.12 1.51 9.97
N ALA A 217 -14.21 2.18 10.70
CA ALA A 217 -12.79 2.18 10.37
C ALA A 217 -12.05 0.94 10.88
N THR A 218 -12.70 0.09 11.69
CA THR A 218 -12.06 -1.12 12.19
C THR A 218 -11.88 -2.12 11.05
N ALA A 219 -10.64 -2.28 10.58
CA ALA A 219 -10.29 -3.27 9.57
C ALA A 219 -10.23 -4.70 10.16
N LEU A 220 -10.59 -5.70 9.36
CA LEU A 220 -10.39 -7.13 9.71
C LEU A 220 -8.99 -7.59 9.30
N ASP A 221 -7.99 -6.85 9.76
CA ASP A 221 -6.58 -7.07 9.46
C ASP A 221 -5.92 -8.05 10.45
N ALA A 222 -4.64 -8.34 10.18
CA ALA A 222 -3.85 -9.23 11.00
C ALA A 222 -3.71 -8.77 12.45
N ARG A 223 -3.69 -7.46 12.72
CA ARG A 223 -3.57 -6.92 14.08
C ARG A 223 -4.84 -7.16 14.87
N ILE A 224 -6.00 -6.85 14.30
CA ILE A 224 -7.30 -7.02 14.97
C ILE A 224 -7.63 -8.50 15.15
N LEU A 225 -7.32 -9.36 14.17
CA LEU A 225 -7.66 -10.78 14.22
C LEU A 225 -6.62 -11.66 14.91
N LEU A 226 -5.42 -11.16 15.20
CA LEU A 226 -4.33 -11.94 15.81
C LEU A 226 -4.78 -12.78 17.01
N PRO A 227 -5.48 -12.24 18.04
CA PRO A 227 -5.87 -13.05 19.20
C PRO A 227 -6.81 -14.20 18.84
N ALA A 228 -7.76 -13.97 17.94
CA ALA A 228 -8.69 -14.99 17.48
C ALA A 228 -7.97 -16.07 16.65
N MET A 229 -7.03 -15.68 15.79
CA MET A 229 -6.26 -16.62 14.96
C MET A 229 -5.33 -17.49 15.80
N LEU A 230 -4.71 -16.94 16.85
CA LEU A 230 -3.92 -17.71 17.81
C LEU A 230 -4.75 -18.80 18.50
N VAL A 231 -5.94 -18.43 19.00
CA VAL A 231 -6.83 -19.38 19.66
C VAL A 231 -7.43 -20.38 18.65
N LEU A 232 -7.70 -19.95 17.42
CA LEU A 232 -8.18 -20.82 16.34
C LEU A 232 -7.19 -21.93 16.02
N ALA A 233 -5.89 -21.61 15.89
CA ALA A 233 -4.87 -22.63 15.65
C ALA A 233 -4.72 -23.58 16.85
N MET A 234 -4.72 -23.06 18.09
CA MET A 234 -4.72 -23.90 19.28
C MET A 234 -5.91 -24.87 19.32
N ALA A 235 -7.11 -24.38 19.00
CA ALA A 235 -8.31 -25.19 18.92
C ALA A 235 -8.24 -26.21 17.78
N GLY A 236 -7.75 -25.82 16.61
CA GLY A 236 -7.54 -26.70 15.46
C GLY A 236 -6.58 -27.85 15.77
N ILE A 237 -5.45 -27.57 16.43
CA ILE A 237 -4.48 -28.58 16.85
C ILE A 237 -5.10 -29.55 17.87
N ALA A 238 -5.83 -29.02 18.86
CA ALA A 238 -6.52 -29.84 19.85
C ALA A 238 -7.60 -30.73 19.21
N LEU A 239 -8.34 -30.21 18.23
CA LEU A 239 -9.38 -30.91 17.50
C LEU A 239 -8.81 -32.00 16.59
N ALA A 240 -7.71 -31.72 15.87
CA ALA A 240 -7.01 -32.70 15.03
C ALA A 240 -6.49 -33.88 15.87
N SER A 241 -5.90 -33.59 17.05
CA SER A 241 -5.46 -34.62 17.99
C SER A 241 -6.63 -35.47 18.50
N ALA A 242 -7.74 -34.84 18.88
CA ALA A 242 -8.94 -35.54 19.33
C ALA A 242 -9.56 -36.40 18.22
N LEU A 243 -9.58 -35.91 16.98
CA LEU A 243 -10.10 -36.61 15.82
C LEU A 243 -9.25 -37.85 15.47
N ALA A 244 -7.93 -37.73 15.48
CA ALA A 244 -7.02 -38.85 15.25
C ALA A 244 -7.23 -39.98 16.27
N GLN A 245 -7.47 -39.63 17.54
CA GLN A 245 -7.79 -40.56 18.61
C GLN A 245 -9.17 -41.21 18.41
N ALA A 246 -10.20 -40.41 18.14
CA ALA A 246 -11.58 -40.89 17.99
C ALA A 246 -11.80 -41.77 16.73
N LEU A 247 -11.01 -41.56 15.68
CA LEU A 247 -11.05 -42.37 14.47
C LEU A 247 -10.14 -43.61 14.53
N HIS A 248 -9.35 -43.78 15.60
CA HIS A 248 -8.31 -44.81 15.71
C HIS A 248 -7.29 -44.81 14.56
N ARG A 249 -7.10 -43.66 13.89
CA ARG A 249 -6.17 -43.49 12.77
C ARG A 249 -4.93 -42.74 13.24
N ARG A 250 -3.99 -43.46 13.86
CA ARG A 250 -2.76 -42.88 14.43
C ARG A 250 -1.91 -42.10 13.41
N ALA A 251 -2.00 -42.43 12.12
CA ALA A 251 -1.29 -41.74 11.03
C ALA A 251 -1.82 -40.33 10.73
N LEU A 252 -3.05 -39.97 11.12
CA LEU A 252 -3.60 -38.63 10.85
C LEU A 252 -2.84 -37.54 11.61
N TRP A 253 -2.40 -37.84 12.83
CA TRP A 253 -1.65 -36.89 13.66
C TRP A 253 -0.28 -36.51 13.07
N PRO A 254 0.63 -37.45 12.73
CA PRO A 254 1.90 -37.11 12.10
C PRO A 254 1.72 -36.45 10.73
N VAL A 255 0.70 -36.83 9.94
CA VAL A 255 0.39 -36.13 8.68
C VAL A 255 -0.01 -34.68 8.92
N PHE A 256 -0.88 -34.43 9.90
CA PHE A 256 -1.26 -33.07 10.29
C PHE A 256 -0.06 -32.25 10.78
N VAL A 257 0.79 -32.84 11.62
CA VAL A 257 2.04 -32.20 12.09
C VAL A 257 3.00 -31.91 10.92
N LEU A 258 3.12 -32.83 9.95
CA LEU A 258 3.92 -32.60 8.75
C LEU A 258 3.37 -31.45 7.90
N LEU A 259 2.06 -31.37 7.70
CA LEU A 259 1.43 -30.25 6.97
C LEU A 259 1.67 -28.91 7.68
N LEU A 260 1.56 -28.88 9.01
CA LEU A 260 1.89 -27.70 9.81
C LEU A 260 3.37 -27.34 9.67
N ALA A 261 4.27 -28.32 9.71
CA ALA A 261 5.70 -28.09 9.52
C ALA A 261 6.03 -27.55 8.12
N CYS A 262 5.39 -28.09 7.08
CA CYS A 262 5.51 -27.57 5.71
C CYS A 262 5.00 -26.12 5.61
N GLY A 263 3.84 -25.81 6.19
CA GLY A 263 3.33 -24.44 6.23
C GLY A 263 4.26 -23.48 6.99
N ALA A 264 4.78 -23.93 8.14
CA ALA A 264 5.77 -23.21 8.93
C ALA A 264 7.06 -22.93 8.14
N LEU A 265 7.55 -23.90 7.36
CA LEU A 265 8.73 -23.72 6.49
C LEU A 265 8.47 -22.70 5.37
N VAL A 266 7.30 -22.78 4.71
CA VAL A 266 6.89 -21.81 3.68
C VAL A 266 6.83 -20.40 4.27
N ASN A 267 6.21 -20.24 5.43
CA ASN A 267 6.09 -18.95 6.11
C ASN A 267 7.43 -18.47 6.68
N GLY A 268 8.31 -19.39 7.07
CA GLY A 268 9.59 -19.09 7.70
C GLY A 268 10.52 -18.25 6.85
N ARG A 269 10.53 -18.46 5.52
CA ARG A 269 11.28 -17.61 4.59
C ARG A 269 10.79 -16.15 4.64
N SER A 270 9.48 -15.93 4.58
CA SER A 270 8.89 -14.59 4.64
C SER A 270 9.11 -13.94 6.01
N ALA A 271 8.97 -14.71 7.09
CA ALA A 271 9.22 -14.24 8.45
C ALA A 271 10.67 -13.84 8.70
N LEU A 272 11.64 -14.60 8.18
CA LEU A 272 13.06 -14.25 8.26
C LEU A 272 13.37 -12.96 7.48
N ALA A 273 12.80 -12.81 6.28
CA ALA A 273 12.95 -11.59 5.49
C ALA A 273 12.36 -10.37 6.21
N GLU A 274 11.14 -10.49 6.75
CA GLU A 274 10.49 -9.45 7.54
C GLU A 274 11.29 -9.10 8.81
N ALA A 275 11.82 -10.10 9.53
CA ALA A 275 12.62 -9.87 10.72
C ALA A 275 13.94 -9.15 10.41
N ALA A 276 14.60 -9.53 9.30
CA ALA A 276 15.80 -8.86 8.83
C ALA A 276 15.51 -7.41 8.42
N ASP A 277 14.38 -7.17 7.73
CA ASP A 277 13.92 -5.82 7.38
C ASP A 277 13.63 -4.96 8.61
N ILE A 278 12.85 -5.46 9.58
CA ILE A 278 12.57 -4.75 10.83
C ILE A 278 13.88 -4.42 11.57
N HIS A 279 14.86 -5.33 11.57
CA HIS A 279 16.14 -5.10 12.23
C HIS A 279 16.97 -4.02 11.53
N ALA A 280 17.05 -4.04 10.20
CA ALA A 280 17.86 -3.10 9.43
C ALA A 280 17.19 -1.72 9.32
N ASN A 281 15.91 -1.71 8.97
CA ASN A 281 15.17 -0.51 8.62
C ASN A 281 14.32 0.05 9.76
N GLY A 282 13.96 -0.75 10.78
CA GLY A 282 12.99 -0.35 11.79
C GLY A 282 11.56 -0.34 11.25
N ARG A 283 10.56 -0.05 12.10
CA ARG A 283 9.14 -0.06 11.72
C ARG A 283 8.39 1.15 12.25
N GLU A 284 7.31 1.54 11.58
CA GLU A 284 6.50 2.71 11.93
C GLU A 284 7.39 3.95 12.17
N TYR A 285 7.22 4.71 13.24
CA TYR A 285 8.02 5.92 13.49
C TYR A 285 9.51 5.67 13.79
N THR A 286 9.93 4.41 13.94
CA THR A 286 11.36 4.04 14.03
C THR A 286 11.95 3.63 12.69
N SER A 287 11.15 3.63 11.62
CA SER A 287 11.60 3.26 10.29
C SER A 287 12.68 4.22 9.78
N ARG A 288 13.47 3.73 8.83
CA ARG A 288 14.52 4.48 8.15
C ARG A 288 13.95 5.74 7.49
N PHE A 289 12.76 5.64 6.88
CA PHE A 289 12.03 6.76 6.32
C PHE A 289 11.89 7.93 7.31
N TRP A 290 11.41 7.68 8.53
CA TRP A 290 11.24 8.75 9.53
C TRP A 290 12.56 9.23 10.13
N ARG A 291 13.56 8.34 10.25
CA ARG A 291 14.90 8.69 10.74
C ARG A 291 15.66 9.61 9.78
N GLU A 292 15.50 9.39 8.48
CA GLU A 292 16.19 10.12 7.41
C GLU A 292 15.35 11.27 6.83
N SER A 293 14.13 11.48 7.34
CA SER A 293 13.21 12.52 6.88
C SER A 293 13.82 13.91 6.97
N LYS A 294 13.86 14.62 5.84
CA LYS A 294 14.33 16.01 5.75
C LYS A 294 13.31 16.97 6.34
N VAL A 295 12.02 16.68 6.17
CA VAL A 295 10.93 17.40 6.86
C VAL A 295 11.12 17.36 8.38
N ILE A 296 11.30 16.17 8.97
CA ILE A 296 11.48 16.03 10.42
C ILE A 296 12.76 16.71 10.90
N SER A 297 13.85 16.56 10.16
CA SER A 297 15.14 17.19 10.51
C SER A 297 15.02 18.71 10.53
N TYR A 298 14.43 19.31 9.50
CA TYR A 298 14.22 20.75 9.44
C TYR A 298 13.25 21.26 10.50
N LEU A 299 12.17 20.52 10.79
CA LEU A 299 11.27 20.89 11.87
C LEU A 299 11.97 20.92 13.22
N LYS A 300 12.92 20.02 13.52
CA LYS A 300 13.69 20.04 14.78
C LYS A 300 14.53 21.32 14.96
N GLU A 301 14.98 21.92 13.86
CA GLU A 301 15.79 23.15 13.89
C GLU A 301 14.94 24.41 14.10
N LEU A 302 13.64 24.36 13.77
CA LEU A 302 12.75 25.49 13.95
C LEU A 302 12.38 25.71 15.42
N PRO A 303 12.08 26.96 15.84
CA PRO A 303 11.53 27.25 17.16
C PRO A 303 10.23 26.47 17.43
N ASP A 304 9.85 26.36 18.70
CA ASP A 304 8.58 25.76 19.06
C ASP A 304 7.41 26.59 18.55
N GLY A 305 6.41 25.91 18.01
CA GLY A 305 5.26 26.51 17.37
C GLY A 305 4.18 25.48 17.07
N LEU A 306 3.01 25.97 16.68
CA LEU A 306 1.91 25.12 16.27
C LEU A 306 2.17 24.58 14.86
N VAL A 307 2.04 23.26 14.69
CA VAL A 307 2.16 22.59 13.39
C VAL A 307 0.86 21.89 13.05
N TYR A 308 0.27 22.17 11.90
CA TYR A 308 -0.81 21.38 11.33
C TYR A 308 -0.21 20.34 10.37
N SER A 309 -0.60 19.07 10.46
CA SER A 309 -0.08 18.05 9.53
C SER A 309 -0.99 16.84 9.33
N ASN A 310 -0.88 16.22 8.15
CA ASN A 310 -1.36 14.86 7.90
C ASN A 310 -0.55 13.81 8.68
N ALA A 311 0.67 14.13 9.13
CA ALA A 311 1.57 13.30 9.93
C ALA A 311 1.76 13.82 11.37
N TYR A 312 0.72 14.45 11.94
CA TYR A 312 0.79 15.15 13.23
C TYR A 312 1.35 14.31 14.39
N ASP A 313 1.02 13.02 14.42
CA ASP A 313 1.48 12.06 15.42
C ASP A 313 2.98 11.74 15.28
N ALA A 314 3.45 11.50 14.07
CA ALA A 314 4.88 11.31 13.80
C ALA A 314 5.67 12.58 14.14
N ILE A 315 5.19 13.76 13.72
CA ILE A 315 5.86 15.04 14.01
C ILE A 315 5.91 15.26 15.53
N GLY A 316 4.79 15.12 16.23
CA GLY A 316 4.75 15.30 17.69
C GLY A 316 5.70 14.35 18.42
N TYR A 317 5.73 13.07 18.03
CA TYR A 317 6.61 12.07 18.63
C TYR A 317 8.10 12.32 18.34
N LEU A 318 8.45 12.63 17.09
CA LEU A 318 9.85 12.72 16.65
C LEU A 318 10.50 14.08 16.91
N THR A 319 9.71 15.15 17.01
CA THR A 319 10.20 16.53 17.18
C THR A 319 9.88 17.12 18.55
N GLY A 320 8.91 16.56 19.28
CA GLY A 320 8.38 17.14 20.52
C GLY A 320 7.46 18.34 20.32
N LYS A 321 7.25 18.79 19.07
CA LYS A 321 6.42 19.97 18.77
C LYS A 321 4.93 19.71 18.97
N ARG A 322 4.19 20.79 19.23
CA ARG A 322 2.72 20.75 19.27
C ARG A 322 2.17 20.61 17.85
N ALA A 323 1.94 19.38 17.45
CA ALA A 323 1.36 19.03 16.16
C ALA A 323 -0.14 18.69 16.28
N LEU A 324 -0.97 19.32 15.46
CA LEU A 324 -2.39 19.07 15.32
C LEU A 324 -2.68 18.40 13.97
N MET A 325 -3.62 17.47 13.99
CA MET A 325 -4.13 16.86 12.78
C MET A 325 -4.78 17.92 11.89
N PHE A 326 -4.65 17.78 10.57
CA PHE A 326 -5.48 18.54 9.64
C PHE A 326 -6.98 18.37 9.95
N PRO A 327 -7.82 19.37 9.64
CA PRO A 327 -9.26 19.23 9.78
C PRO A 327 -9.75 18.09 8.89
N ALA A 328 -10.36 17.07 9.46
CA ALA A 328 -10.87 15.94 8.69
C ALA A 328 -12.05 16.36 7.81
N LYS A 329 -12.06 15.97 6.54
CA LYS A 329 -13.19 16.15 5.60
C LYS A 329 -14.37 15.27 5.99
N VAL A 330 -14.04 14.06 6.41
CA VAL A 330 -14.98 13.00 6.79
C VAL A 330 -14.48 12.41 8.10
N ASP A 331 -15.38 12.17 9.03
CA ASP A 331 -15.06 11.39 10.21
C ASP A 331 -14.95 9.91 9.78
N HIS A 332 -13.75 9.33 9.82
CA HIS A 332 -13.49 7.99 9.32
C HIS A 332 -14.17 6.88 10.14
N VAL A 333 -14.56 7.15 11.39
CA VAL A 333 -15.25 6.21 12.28
C VAL A 333 -16.72 6.09 11.93
N THR A 334 -17.34 7.22 11.61
CA THR A 334 -18.78 7.36 11.37
C THR A 334 -19.14 7.46 9.89
N LEU A 335 -18.15 7.71 9.04
CA LEU A 335 -18.25 7.99 7.61
C LEU A 335 -19.09 9.22 7.26
N LYS A 336 -19.32 10.11 8.23
CA LYS A 336 -20.10 11.34 8.02
C LYS A 336 -19.19 12.50 7.60
N PRO A 337 -19.61 13.34 6.65
CA PRO A 337 -18.92 14.59 6.34
C PRO A 337 -18.82 15.46 7.58
N ASN A 338 -17.69 16.14 7.74
CA ASN A 338 -17.50 17.12 8.79
C ASN A 338 -18.17 18.44 8.39
N PRO A 339 -19.26 18.87 9.06
CA PRO A 339 -19.97 20.10 8.71
C PRO A 339 -19.12 21.36 8.94
N GLY A 340 -18.13 21.31 9.82
CA GLY A 340 -17.22 22.42 10.13
C GLY A 340 -15.96 22.46 9.26
N TYR A 341 -15.80 21.54 8.31
CA TYR A 341 -14.55 21.38 7.56
C TYR A 341 -14.09 22.66 6.86
N ALA A 342 -14.99 23.34 6.14
CA ALA A 342 -14.63 24.54 5.38
C ALA A 342 -14.13 25.68 6.28
N GLU A 343 -14.77 25.87 7.45
CA GLU A 343 -14.36 26.89 8.43
C GLU A 343 -13.01 26.53 9.05
N GLN A 344 -12.83 25.27 9.46
CA GLN A 344 -11.59 24.81 10.07
C GLN A 344 -10.40 24.88 9.10
N LEU A 345 -10.62 24.55 7.83
CA LEU A 345 -9.62 24.66 6.78
C LEU A 345 -9.24 26.13 6.56
N ARG A 346 -10.23 27.03 6.45
CA ARG A 346 -9.96 28.46 6.29
C ARG A 346 -9.12 29.01 7.43
N ARG A 347 -9.51 28.70 8.68
CA ARG A 347 -8.77 29.09 9.88
C ARG A 347 -7.33 28.56 9.87
N MET A 348 -7.13 27.30 9.53
CA MET A 348 -5.80 26.69 9.42
C MET A 348 -4.92 27.44 8.40
N VAL A 349 -5.50 27.77 7.24
CA VAL A 349 -4.81 28.51 6.16
C VAL A 349 -4.48 29.95 6.59
N GLU A 350 -5.41 30.64 7.24
CA GLU A 350 -5.21 32.00 7.77
C GLU A 350 -4.12 32.01 8.85
N GLU A 351 -4.18 31.11 9.84
CA GLU A 351 -3.15 31.01 10.89
C GLU A 351 -1.75 30.73 10.31
N CYS A 352 -1.65 30.02 9.19
CA CYS A 352 -0.39 29.81 8.48
C CYS A 352 0.09 31.09 7.77
N LYS A 353 -0.80 31.79 7.06
CA LYS A 353 -0.49 33.06 6.37
C LYS A 353 -0.11 34.18 7.36
N GLU A 354 -0.68 34.16 8.55
CA GLU A 354 -0.40 35.11 9.64
C GLU A 354 0.82 34.73 10.52
N GLN A 355 1.62 33.73 10.11
CA GLN A 355 2.80 33.27 10.85
C GLN A 355 2.52 32.71 12.26
N LYS A 356 1.28 32.30 12.56
CA LYS A 356 0.90 31.70 13.85
C LYS A 356 1.10 30.18 13.89
N SER A 357 1.15 29.54 12.72
CA SER A 357 1.38 28.09 12.60
C SER A 357 2.13 27.74 11.32
N LEU A 358 2.65 26.52 11.27
CA LEU A 358 3.14 25.90 10.05
C LEU A 358 2.14 24.84 9.59
N ILE A 359 1.99 24.67 8.27
CA ILE A 359 1.27 23.54 7.68
C ILE A 359 2.31 22.62 7.05
N VAL A 360 2.30 21.34 7.41
CA VAL A 360 3.28 20.35 6.94
C VAL A 360 2.55 19.19 6.28
N SER A 361 2.78 19.00 4.99
CA SER A 361 2.31 17.84 4.23
C SER A 361 3.44 16.84 4.06
N VAL A 362 3.29 15.62 4.57
CA VAL A 362 4.25 14.52 4.39
C VAL A 362 3.69 13.54 3.36
N ASP A 363 4.44 13.29 2.29
CA ASP A 363 3.92 12.61 1.10
C ASP A 363 3.66 11.11 1.37
N ALA A 364 4.46 10.46 2.23
CA ALA A 364 4.25 9.06 2.62
C ALA A 364 2.96 8.80 3.43
N VAL A 365 2.33 9.85 3.98
CA VAL A 365 1.11 9.73 4.80
C VAL A 365 -0.15 9.98 3.94
N ALA A 366 -0.23 9.28 2.81
CA ALA A 366 -1.35 9.34 1.87
C ALA A 366 -2.54 8.45 2.26
N TYR A 367 -2.33 7.46 3.14
CA TYR A 367 -3.36 6.51 3.58
C TYR A 367 -4.49 7.15 4.43
N ARG A 368 -4.31 8.40 4.88
CA ARG A 368 -5.32 9.19 5.61
C ARG A 368 -6.24 9.92 4.64
N TRP A 369 -6.97 9.15 3.84
CA TRP A 369 -7.88 9.64 2.79
C TRP A 369 -8.93 10.65 3.28
N TYR A 370 -9.23 10.64 4.58
CA TYR A 370 -10.20 11.53 5.22
C TYR A 370 -9.65 12.92 5.56
N LEU A 371 -8.35 13.16 5.37
CA LEU A 371 -7.70 14.46 5.57
C LEU A 371 -7.56 15.24 4.24
N PRO A 372 -7.27 16.55 4.27
CA PRO A 372 -6.79 17.31 3.13
C PRO A 372 -5.59 16.62 2.48
N SER A 373 -5.70 16.39 1.17
CA SER A 373 -4.61 15.93 0.32
C SER A 373 -3.67 17.09 -0.02
N ALA A 374 -2.50 16.78 -0.59
CA ALA A 374 -1.60 17.80 -1.13
C ALA A 374 -2.32 18.73 -2.11
N GLN A 375 -3.22 18.17 -2.94
CA GLN A 375 -4.03 18.92 -3.89
C GLN A 375 -4.93 19.98 -3.20
N ASP A 376 -5.54 19.63 -2.06
CA ASP A 376 -6.38 20.58 -1.32
C ASP A 376 -5.57 21.74 -0.73
N LEU A 377 -4.31 21.48 -0.35
CA LEU A 377 -3.40 22.49 0.19
C LEU A 377 -2.82 23.39 -0.92
N GLU A 378 -2.52 22.83 -2.09
CA GLU A 378 -2.06 23.58 -3.26
C GLU A 378 -3.12 24.57 -3.75
N MET A 379 -4.40 24.16 -3.76
CA MET A 379 -5.53 25.04 -4.11
C MET A 379 -5.75 26.18 -3.10
N ALA A 380 -5.14 26.12 -1.91
CA ALA A 380 -5.29 27.16 -0.87
C ALA A 380 -4.27 28.32 -1.00
N GLU A 381 -3.39 28.28 -2.01
CA GLU A 381 -2.36 29.30 -2.28
C GLU A 381 -1.54 29.64 -1.03
N LEU A 382 -1.04 28.60 -0.36
CA LEU A 382 -0.22 28.73 0.83
C LEU A 382 1.22 29.15 0.46
N PRO A 383 1.85 30.05 1.23
CA PRO A 383 3.26 30.37 1.04
C PRO A 383 4.10 29.14 1.35
N VAL A 384 4.92 28.69 0.41
CA VAL A 384 5.86 27.58 0.63
C VAL A 384 7.07 28.12 1.38
N LEU A 385 7.27 27.65 2.61
CA LEU A 385 8.46 27.98 3.41
C LEU A 385 9.65 27.16 2.94
N ARG A 386 9.45 25.85 2.79
CA ARG A 386 10.47 24.92 2.31
C ARG A 386 9.82 23.66 1.76
N ALA A 387 10.38 23.13 0.68
CA ALA A 387 9.93 21.87 0.09
C ALA A 387 11.08 20.87 0.12
N PHE A 388 10.76 19.62 0.45
CA PHE A 388 11.70 18.50 0.56
C PHE A 388 11.19 17.30 -0.25
N PRO A 389 12.07 16.33 -0.56
CA PRO A 389 11.66 15.12 -1.26
C PRO A 389 10.53 14.34 -0.57
N ASP A 390 10.49 14.37 0.76
CA ASP A 390 9.55 13.64 1.60
C ASP A 390 8.32 14.46 2.05
N GLY A 391 8.22 15.75 1.66
CA GLY A 391 7.07 16.59 1.97
C GLY A 391 7.29 18.10 1.83
N VAL A 392 6.23 18.88 2.07
CA VAL A 392 6.23 20.34 1.91
C VAL A 392 5.83 21.01 3.21
N ILE A 393 6.55 22.09 3.55
CA ILE A 393 6.29 22.94 4.70
C ILE A 393 5.84 24.30 4.19
N TYR A 394 4.62 24.67 4.56
CA TYR A 394 4.02 25.97 4.27
C TYR A 394 4.09 26.88 5.49
N GLY A 395 4.30 28.17 5.23
CA GLY A 395 4.47 29.22 6.21
C GLY A 395 5.28 30.37 5.60
N GLN A 396 5.60 31.38 6.40
CA GLN A 396 6.54 32.43 6.01
C GLN A 396 7.80 32.35 6.87
N ALA A 397 8.94 32.74 6.29
CA ALA A 397 10.18 32.83 7.04
C ALA A 397 10.08 33.96 8.07
N ALA A 398 10.55 33.72 9.30
CA ALA A 398 10.77 34.81 10.24
C ALA A 398 11.74 35.83 9.60
N SER A 399 11.44 37.12 9.72
CA SER A 399 12.23 38.21 9.14
C SER A 399 13.70 38.09 9.57
N GLY A 400 14.55 37.56 8.68
CA GLY A 400 15.96 37.27 8.96
C GLY A 400 16.51 36.01 8.29
N ALA A 401 15.68 35.09 7.77
CA ALA A 401 16.19 34.01 6.92
C ALA A 401 16.38 34.52 5.50
N THR A 402 17.63 34.47 5.02
CA THR A 402 18.01 34.76 3.63
C THR A 402 17.11 34.03 2.65
N GLU A 403 16.69 34.71 1.58
CA GLU A 403 16.06 34.10 0.41
C GLU A 403 16.84 32.83 0.02
N PRO A 404 16.15 31.73 -0.33
CA PRO A 404 16.83 30.56 -0.85
C PRO A 404 17.61 30.95 -2.11
N ALA A 405 18.79 30.34 -2.26
CA ALA A 405 19.62 30.46 -3.45
C ALA A 405 18.79 30.20 -4.71
N ALA A 406 19.15 30.88 -5.80
CA ALA A 406 18.51 30.76 -7.11
C ALA A 406 18.20 29.28 -7.43
N ALA A 407 16.98 29.03 -7.92
CA ALA A 407 16.57 27.68 -8.30
C ALA A 407 17.62 27.08 -9.25
N PRO A 408 18.07 25.83 -9.02
CA PRO A 408 18.95 25.15 -9.96
C PRO A 408 18.33 25.19 -11.37
N SER A 409 19.16 25.15 -12.41
CA SER A 409 18.72 25.00 -13.81
C SER A 409 18.86 23.54 -14.21
N SER A 410 17.77 22.92 -14.65
CA SER A 410 17.78 21.55 -15.17
C SER A 410 18.33 21.55 -16.59
N HIS A 411 19.29 20.67 -16.86
CA HIS A 411 19.73 20.39 -18.23
C HIS A 411 18.74 19.48 -18.96
N ALA A 412 17.95 18.69 -18.23
CA ALA A 412 16.96 17.80 -18.81
C ALA A 412 15.83 18.57 -19.52
N LEU A 413 15.44 18.08 -20.71
CA LEU A 413 14.42 18.67 -21.55
C LEU A 413 13.18 17.78 -21.64
N ILE A 414 12.03 18.44 -21.74
CA ILE A 414 10.76 17.82 -22.09
C ILE A 414 10.22 18.47 -23.35
N ALA A 415 9.67 17.67 -24.25
CA ALA A 415 8.94 18.16 -25.41
C ALA A 415 7.44 17.99 -25.19
N THR A 416 6.67 19.01 -25.55
CA THR A 416 5.20 19.00 -25.49
C THR A 416 4.61 19.23 -26.86
N LEU A 417 3.58 18.45 -27.19
CA LEU A 417 2.77 18.68 -28.37
C LEU A 417 1.54 19.49 -27.98
N LYS A 418 1.36 20.68 -28.58
CA LYS A 418 0.23 21.58 -28.29
C LYS A 418 -0.48 22.00 -29.55
N ALA A 419 -1.81 22.14 -29.49
CA ALA A 419 -2.55 22.85 -30.53
C ALA A 419 -2.39 24.37 -30.35
N VAL A 420 -1.80 25.05 -31.33
CA VAL A 420 -1.65 26.51 -31.38
C VAL A 420 -2.30 27.01 -32.65
N GLU A 421 -3.38 27.79 -32.51
CA GLU A 421 -4.19 28.28 -33.65
C GLU A 421 -4.76 27.14 -34.52
N GLY A 422 -5.03 25.98 -33.92
CA GLY A 422 -5.57 24.80 -34.60
C GLY A 422 -4.51 23.84 -35.17
N GLU A 423 -3.24 24.25 -35.21
CA GLU A 423 -2.14 23.44 -35.74
C GLU A 423 -1.29 22.82 -34.61
N PRO A 424 -0.89 21.54 -34.72
CA PRO A 424 -0.07 20.90 -33.71
C PRO A 424 1.39 21.38 -33.79
N ARG A 425 1.93 21.88 -32.67
CA ARG A 425 3.31 22.39 -32.54
C ARG A 425 4.06 21.67 -31.44
N LEU A 426 5.34 21.37 -31.69
CA LEU A 426 6.26 20.80 -30.71
C LEU A 426 7.01 21.94 -29.99
N ILE A 427 6.94 21.95 -28.66
CA ILE A 427 7.55 23.00 -27.82
C ILE A 427 8.40 22.33 -26.75
N PHE A 428 9.65 22.76 -26.63
CA PHE A 428 10.61 22.23 -25.69
C PHE A 428 10.66 23.11 -24.44
N TYR A 429 10.79 22.48 -23.28
CA TYR A 429 10.94 23.13 -22.00
C TYR A 429 12.07 22.48 -21.22
N HIS A 430 12.73 23.25 -20.38
CA HIS A 430 13.55 22.68 -19.32
C HIS A 430 12.62 22.04 -18.29
N ALA A 431 12.93 20.81 -17.88
CA ALA A 431 12.28 20.16 -16.76
C ALA A 431 12.46 21.01 -15.48
N PRO A 432 11.53 20.92 -14.50
CA PRO A 432 11.73 21.60 -13.22
C PRO A 432 12.97 21.01 -12.54
N ALA A 433 13.92 21.86 -12.17
CA ALA A 433 15.17 21.44 -11.53
C ALA A 433 15.04 21.13 -10.02
N GLY A 434 13.81 21.26 -9.50
CA GLY A 434 13.53 21.15 -8.08
C GLY A 434 12.09 21.48 -7.76
N LEU A 435 11.74 21.41 -6.49
CA LEU A 435 10.37 21.58 -6.02
C LEU A 435 9.87 23.02 -6.20
N TRP A 436 8.75 23.14 -6.90
CA TRP A 436 8.07 24.41 -7.19
C TRP A 436 8.95 25.41 -7.95
N THR A 437 9.64 24.89 -8.97
CA THR A 437 10.43 25.70 -9.92
C THR A 437 9.63 25.97 -11.20
N PRO A 438 9.81 27.11 -11.90
CA PRO A 438 9.13 27.34 -13.17
C PRO A 438 9.60 26.35 -14.25
N VAL A 439 8.68 25.91 -15.10
CA VAL A 439 9.03 25.21 -16.35
C VAL A 439 9.24 26.29 -17.42
N ALA A 440 10.50 26.61 -17.70
CA ALA A 440 10.86 27.64 -18.67
C ALA A 440 10.87 27.06 -20.09
N SER A 441 10.28 27.79 -21.04
CA SER A 441 10.36 27.43 -22.45
C SER A 441 11.82 27.48 -22.91
N ALA A 442 12.33 26.36 -23.42
CA ALA A 442 13.61 26.28 -24.12
C ALA A 442 13.49 26.73 -25.59
N GLY A 443 12.25 26.86 -26.09
CA GLY A 443 11.95 27.33 -27.44
C GLY A 443 10.70 26.64 -28.00
N ALA A 444 10.06 27.25 -28.99
CA ALA A 444 8.93 26.67 -29.72
C ALA A 444 9.30 26.46 -31.19
N HIS A 445 9.07 25.27 -31.73
CA HIS A 445 9.36 24.97 -33.14
C HIS A 445 8.05 24.91 -33.94
N ARG A 446 8.03 25.59 -35.09
CA ARG A 446 6.85 25.62 -35.98
C ARG A 446 6.71 24.37 -36.84
N SER A 447 7.66 23.44 -36.77
CA SER A 447 7.74 22.32 -37.70
C SER A 447 6.59 21.32 -37.55
N ALA A 448 5.99 20.95 -38.68
CA ALA A 448 4.81 20.09 -38.79
C ALA A 448 5.11 18.59 -38.57
N ILE A 449 5.97 18.24 -37.60
CA ILE A 449 6.28 16.85 -37.21
C ILE A 449 4.98 16.07 -36.95
N ALA A 450 3.93 16.77 -36.48
CA ALA A 450 2.64 16.24 -36.12
C ALA A 450 1.50 16.45 -37.14
N ALA A 451 1.76 16.84 -38.40
CA ALA A 451 0.68 16.86 -39.41
C ALA A 451 0.16 15.43 -39.69
N GLY A 452 -1.17 15.27 -39.73
CA GLY A 452 -1.88 13.99 -39.91
C GLY A 452 -2.34 13.33 -38.60
N GLU A 453 -2.96 12.14 -38.68
CA GLU A 453 -3.40 11.37 -37.50
C GLU A 453 -2.19 10.71 -36.83
N VAL A 454 -1.66 11.33 -35.77
CA VAL A 454 -0.60 10.77 -34.92
C VAL A 454 -1.21 9.88 -33.83
N ARG A 455 -0.81 8.60 -33.80
CA ARG A 455 -1.22 7.61 -32.79
C ARG A 455 -0.30 7.59 -31.58
N PHE A 456 1.01 7.64 -31.81
CA PHE A 456 2.04 7.67 -30.77
C PHE A 456 3.16 8.64 -31.16
N MET A 457 3.78 9.25 -30.16
CA MET A 457 4.95 10.10 -30.30
C MET A 457 5.82 9.97 -29.06
N PHE A 458 7.11 9.70 -29.24
CA PHE A 458 8.10 9.47 -28.19
C PHE A 458 9.50 9.84 -28.69
N GLY A 459 10.41 10.11 -27.75
CA GLY A 459 11.83 10.29 -28.05
C GLY A 459 12.52 8.93 -28.15
N LEU A 460 13.56 8.85 -28.98
CA LEU A 460 14.55 7.77 -28.96
C LEU A 460 15.90 8.27 -29.46
N ASP A 461 17.00 7.73 -28.95
CA ASP A 461 18.34 7.95 -29.52
C ASP A 461 18.53 7.03 -30.73
N HIS A 462 18.39 7.57 -31.95
CA HIS A 462 18.30 6.75 -33.15
C HIS A 462 19.67 6.28 -33.65
N ASP A 463 20.72 7.07 -33.42
CA ASP A 463 22.07 6.84 -33.94
C ASP A 463 23.16 6.74 -32.87
N GLY A 464 22.78 6.82 -31.59
CA GLY A 464 23.66 6.63 -30.43
C GLY A 464 24.52 7.85 -30.11
N ASP A 465 24.10 9.05 -30.53
CA ASP A 465 24.84 10.30 -30.31
C ASP A 465 24.49 11.01 -28.98
N GLY A 466 23.55 10.45 -28.21
CA GLY A 466 23.04 11.02 -26.96
C GLY A 466 21.93 12.05 -27.15
N VAL A 467 21.47 12.30 -28.38
CA VAL A 467 20.38 13.21 -28.72
C VAL A 467 19.14 12.40 -29.08
N SER A 468 17.99 12.77 -28.52
CA SER A 468 16.75 12.09 -28.88
C SER A 468 16.16 12.63 -30.17
N GLU A 469 16.11 11.80 -31.21
CA GLU A 469 15.17 11.91 -32.32
C GLU A 469 13.72 11.83 -31.86
N ILE A 470 12.80 12.29 -32.72
CA ILE A 470 11.37 12.22 -32.47
C ILE A 470 10.75 11.14 -33.35
N ALA A 471 10.29 10.05 -32.74
CA ALA A 471 9.50 9.03 -33.43
C ALA A 471 8.01 9.39 -33.41
N THR A 472 7.32 9.17 -34.53
CA THR A 472 5.85 9.25 -34.61
C THR A 472 5.28 8.05 -35.34
N LEU A 473 4.25 7.42 -34.77
CA LEU A 473 3.43 6.45 -35.49
C LEU A 473 2.21 7.18 -36.08
N LYS A 474 2.12 7.24 -37.41
CA LYS A 474 1.02 7.87 -38.15
C LYS A 474 0.14 6.83 -38.85
N ILE A 475 -1.13 7.17 -39.04
CA ILE A 475 -2.00 6.42 -39.96
C ILE A 475 -1.96 7.10 -41.33
N VAL A 476 -1.44 6.38 -42.33
CA VAL A 476 -1.37 6.82 -43.74
C VAL A 476 -2.10 5.79 -44.58
N ASP A 477 -3.18 6.21 -45.26
CA ASP A 477 -4.03 5.33 -46.08
C ASP A 477 -4.50 4.05 -45.35
N GLY A 478 -4.76 4.16 -44.04
CA GLY A 478 -5.21 3.06 -43.19
C GLY A 478 -4.08 2.14 -42.67
N ALA A 479 -2.81 2.41 -43.02
CA ALA A 479 -1.64 1.69 -42.53
C ALA A 479 -0.87 2.49 -41.48
N SER A 480 -0.35 1.80 -40.46
CA SER A 480 0.52 2.42 -39.45
C SER A 480 1.95 2.56 -39.98
N VAL A 481 2.46 3.78 -40.05
CA VAL A 481 3.81 4.12 -40.50
C VAL A 481 4.55 4.81 -39.36
N LEU A 482 5.68 4.24 -38.94
CA LEU A 482 6.63 4.85 -38.02
C LEU A 482 7.57 5.76 -38.83
N LEU A 483 7.67 7.01 -38.42
CA LEU A 483 8.59 8.01 -38.97
C LEU A 483 9.52 8.48 -37.86
N ILE A 484 10.81 8.53 -38.12
CA ILE A 484 11.83 9.08 -37.22
C ILE A 484 12.27 10.44 -37.80
N TYR A 485 12.12 11.49 -36.99
CA TYR A 485 12.54 12.84 -37.34
C TYR A 485 13.76 13.23 -36.52
N ALA A 486 14.71 13.93 -37.15
CA ALA A 486 15.79 14.60 -36.44
C ALA A 486 15.22 15.55 -35.38
N GLN A 487 15.91 15.64 -34.24
CA GLN A 487 15.59 16.67 -33.25
C GLN A 487 15.78 18.07 -33.88
N PRO A 488 14.79 18.97 -33.82
CA PRO A 488 14.93 20.31 -34.43
C PRO A 488 16.09 21.12 -33.83
N ALA A 489 17.04 21.59 -34.66
CA ALA A 489 18.18 22.38 -34.15
C ALA A 489 17.81 23.85 -33.85
N GLY A 490 16.76 24.40 -34.48
CA GLY A 490 16.28 25.77 -34.25
C GLY A 490 14.78 25.99 -34.47
N PRO A 491 14.18 27.05 -33.89
CA PRO A 491 12.73 27.30 -33.87
C PRO A 491 12.04 27.38 -35.24
N GLU A 492 12.82 27.62 -36.30
CA GLU A 492 12.34 27.79 -37.68
C GLU A 492 12.83 26.70 -38.65
N GLU A 493 13.53 25.68 -38.17
CA GLU A 493 14.04 24.62 -39.04
C GLU A 493 12.95 23.61 -39.45
N PRO A 494 12.96 23.15 -40.71
CA PRO A 494 12.01 22.15 -41.19
C PRO A 494 12.27 20.80 -40.54
N ALA A 495 11.19 20.04 -40.30
CA ALA A 495 11.27 18.67 -39.81
C ALA A 495 11.95 17.80 -40.88
N VAL A 496 13.07 17.17 -40.51
CA VAL A 496 13.81 16.25 -41.39
C VAL A 496 13.45 14.82 -40.99
N VAL A 497 12.84 14.07 -41.92
CA VAL A 497 12.63 12.63 -41.75
C VAL A 497 13.94 11.92 -42.02
N LEU A 498 14.47 11.22 -41.02
CA LEU A 498 15.67 10.42 -41.12
C LEU A 498 15.34 9.01 -41.63
N ALA A 499 14.27 8.42 -41.10
CA ALA A 499 13.92 7.04 -41.41
C ALA A 499 12.42 6.77 -41.36
N SER A 500 12.02 5.67 -42.02
CA SER A 500 10.65 5.17 -41.99
C SER A 500 10.62 3.65 -42.16
N ASN A 501 9.60 2.99 -41.60
CA ASN A 501 9.45 1.55 -41.76
C ASN A 501 8.79 1.17 -43.10
N ARG A 502 9.23 0.07 -43.71
CA ARG A 502 8.67 -0.48 -44.94
C ARG A 502 7.29 -1.12 -44.76
N GLN A 503 7.17 -1.91 -43.69
CA GLN A 503 5.94 -2.59 -43.29
C GLN A 503 5.55 -2.11 -41.89
N PRO A 504 4.25 -2.01 -41.58
CA PRO A 504 3.79 -1.59 -40.26
C PRO A 504 4.50 -2.42 -39.18
N ILE A 505 5.02 -1.74 -38.16
CA ILE A 505 5.33 -2.40 -36.90
C ILE A 505 4.06 -3.16 -36.51
N PRO A 506 4.14 -4.48 -36.31
CA PRO A 506 3.07 -5.42 -36.65
C PRO A 506 1.67 -5.04 -36.18
N ALA A 507 0.70 -5.31 -37.06
CA ALA A 507 -0.72 -5.05 -36.89
C ALA A 507 -1.29 -5.60 -35.57
N GLY A 508 -2.23 -4.86 -34.98
CA GLY A 508 -2.92 -5.24 -33.75
C GLY A 508 -3.33 -4.03 -32.91
N ASP A 509 -3.96 -4.30 -31.77
CA ASP A 509 -4.33 -3.28 -30.79
C ASP A 509 -3.10 -2.90 -29.95
N VAL A 510 -2.35 -1.90 -30.42
CA VAL A 510 -1.18 -1.33 -29.73
C VAL A 510 -1.67 -0.34 -28.68
N ARG A 511 -1.31 -0.60 -27.42
CA ARG A 511 -1.72 0.22 -26.27
C ARG A 511 -0.67 1.24 -25.85
N PHE A 512 0.61 0.88 -25.96
CA PHE A 512 1.76 1.74 -25.63
C PHE A 512 2.87 1.51 -26.65
N MET A 513 3.64 2.56 -26.93
CA MET A 513 4.82 2.52 -27.80
C MET A 513 5.84 3.55 -27.31
N PHE A 514 7.12 3.17 -27.24
CA PHE A 514 8.21 3.98 -26.69
C PHE A 514 9.59 3.49 -27.16
N GLY A 515 10.62 4.33 -27.03
CA GLY A 515 12.04 3.98 -27.24
C GLY A 515 12.58 3.15 -26.08
N VAL A 516 13.52 2.25 -26.35
CA VAL A 516 14.15 1.38 -25.33
C VAL A 516 15.58 1.03 -25.75
N ASP A 517 16.57 1.22 -24.88
CA ASP A 517 17.89 0.62 -25.06
C ASP A 517 17.93 -0.73 -24.33
N ARG A 518 17.75 -1.82 -25.07
CA ARG A 518 17.56 -3.16 -24.50
C ARG A 518 18.87 -3.83 -24.11
N ASP A 519 19.97 -3.47 -24.75
CA ASP A 519 21.27 -4.13 -24.59
C ASP A 519 22.43 -3.18 -24.27
N GLY A 520 22.14 -1.90 -24.06
CA GLY A 520 23.08 -0.90 -23.57
C GLY A 520 24.09 -0.48 -24.63
N ASP A 521 23.74 -0.57 -25.91
CA ASP A 521 24.62 -0.20 -27.01
C ASP A 521 24.53 1.30 -27.39
N GLY A 522 23.61 2.03 -26.74
CA GLY A 522 23.34 3.45 -26.95
C GLY A 522 22.38 3.73 -28.10
N VAL A 523 22.03 2.73 -28.92
CA VAL A 523 21.07 2.87 -30.02
C VAL A 523 19.72 2.32 -29.59
N GLU A 524 18.73 3.20 -29.49
CA GLU A 524 17.43 2.80 -28.98
C GLU A 524 16.56 2.09 -30.04
N GLU A 525 15.87 1.07 -29.55
CA GLU A 525 14.92 0.26 -30.29
C GLU A 525 13.48 0.71 -30.04
N VAL A 526 12.54 0.15 -30.79
CA VAL A 526 11.12 0.50 -30.70
C VAL A 526 10.36 -0.61 -29.97
N ALA A 527 9.87 -0.28 -28.79
CA ALA A 527 9.01 -1.15 -28.01
C ALA A 527 7.53 -0.91 -28.36
N ALA A 528 6.76 -1.99 -28.55
CA ALA A 528 5.32 -1.94 -28.78
C ALA A 528 4.60 -2.91 -27.84
N VAL A 529 3.64 -2.39 -27.07
CA VAL A 529 2.80 -3.19 -26.17
C VAL A 529 1.46 -3.50 -26.84
N LYS A 530 1.17 -4.77 -27.08
CA LYS A 530 -0.06 -5.21 -27.76
C LYS A 530 -0.98 -5.96 -26.84
N VAL A 531 -2.29 -5.81 -27.06
CA VAL A 531 -3.32 -6.57 -26.35
C VAL A 531 -3.68 -7.81 -27.16
N VAL A 532 -3.39 -9.00 -26.63
CA VAL A 532 -3.76 -10.29 -27.19
C VAL A 532 -4.68 -11.01 -26.21
N GLY A 533 -5.93 -11.26 -26.59
CA GLY A 533 -6.92 -11.90 -25.71
C GLY A 533 -7.17 -11.15 -24.40
N GLY A 534 -7.11 -9.81 -24.42
CA GLY A 534 -7.26 -8.96 -23.22
C GLY A 534 -6.00 -8.83 -22.36
N THR A 535 -4.87 -9.37 -22.81
CA THR A 535 -3.62 -9.41 -22.06
C THR A 535 -2.50 -8.67 -22.80
N SER A 536 -1.69 -7.89 -22.08
CA SER A 536 -0.63 -7.06 -22.67
C SER A 536 0.70 -7.83 -22.83
N TYR A 537 1.28 -7.78 -24.03
CA TYR A 537 2.57 -8.35 -24.39
C TYR A 537 3.49 -7.27 -24.95
N LEU A 538 4.77 -7.33 -24.60
CA LEU A 538 5.79 -6.39 -25.03
C LEU A 538 6.62 -7.02 -26.15
N TYR A 539 6.75 -6.29 -27.24
CA TYR A 539 7.54 -6.67 -28.41
C TYR A 539 8.55 -5.55 -28.71
N ILE A 540 9.80 -5.91 -28.99
CA ILE A 540 10.87 -4.96 -29.29
C ILE A 540 11.30 -5.18 -30.74
N TYR A 541 11.37 -4.07 -31.49
CA TYR A 541 11.76 -4.01 -32.89
C TYR A 541 12.96 -3.11 -33.06
N THR A 542 13.85 -3.44 -33.99
CA THR A 542 14.88 -2.49 -34.41
C THR A 542 14.23 -1.20 -34.92
N ALA A 543 14.83 -0.05 -34.60
CA ALA A 543 14.44 1.20 -35.24
C ALA A 543 14.77 1.13 -36.75
N PRO A 544 13.93 1.67 -37.65
CA PRO A 544 14.25 1.76 -39.07
C PRO A 544 15.48 2.67 -39.26
N THR A 545 16.50 2.20 -39.99
CA THR A 545 17.78 2.94 -40.18
C THR A 545 17.79 3.86 -41.40
N GLY A 546 16.68 3.94 -42.13
CA GLY A 546 16.53 4.80 -43.30
C GLY A 546 15.11 4.73 -43.89
N PRO A 547 14.84 5.46 -44.98
CA PRO A 547 13.52 5.48 -45.60
C PRO A 547 13.09 4.10 -46.12
N GLY A 548 11.96 3.58 -45.62
CA GLY A 548 11.44 2.28 -46.01
C GLY A 548 12.31 1.10 -45.57
N ALA A 549 13.04 1.21 -44.46
CA ALA A 549 13.81 0.12 -43.86
C ALA A 549 12.90 -0.91 -43.18
N GLU A 550 13.33 -2.17 -43.10
CA GLU A 550 12.60 -3.19 -42.36
C GLU A 550 12.89 -3.09 -40.86
N ALA A 551 11.84 -3.12 -40.05
CA ALA A 551 11.93 -3.18 -38.59
C ALA A 551 11.83 -4.66 -38.17
N ALA A 552 12.94 -5.25 -37.72
CA ALA A 552 12.99 -6.65 -37.31
C ALA A 552 12.62 -6.76 -35.84
N MET A 553 11.78 -7.74 -35.49
CA MET A 553 11.54 -8.07 -34.09
C MET A 553 12.81 -8.72 -33.51
N VAL A 554 13.30 -8.20 -32.39
CA VAL A 554 14.54 -8.67 -31.74
C VAL A 554 14.28 -9.29 -30.38
N ALA A 555 13.21 -8.88 -29.69
CA ALA A 555 12.82 -9.48 -28.42
C ALA A 555 11.32 -9.46 -28.17
N ALA A 556 10.86 -10.36 -27.30
CA ALA A 556 9.48 -10.44 -26.86
C ALA A 556 9.41 -11.15 -25.50
N ASN A 557 8.43 -10.81 -24.66
CA ASN A 557 8.24 -11.49 -23.39
C ASN A 557 7.53 -12.86 -23.55
N ALA A 558 8.00 -13.88 -22.82
CA ALA A 558 7.40 -15.24 -22.84
C ALA A 558 6.03 -15.31 -22.17
N ALA A 559 5.86 -14.47 -21.14
CA ALA A 559 4.67 -14.37 -20.33
C ALA A 559 4.27 -12.90 -20.21
N PRO A 560 2.97 -12.59 -20.10
CA PRO A 560 2.50 -11.24 -19.91
C PRO A 560 3.27 -10.50 -18.81
N ILE A 561 3.59 -9.24 -19.06
CA ILE A 561 4.00 -8.34 -17.98
C ILE A 561 2.81 -8.31 -16.99
N PRO A 562 3.01 -8.55 -15.68
CA PRO A 562 2.02 -9.30 -14.89
C PRO A 562 0.62 -8.70 -14.89
N SER A 563 -0.38 -9.58 -14.88
CA SER A 563 -1.82 -9.28 -14.96
C SER A 563 -2.32 -8.24 -13.95
N GLY A 564 -3.29 -7.43 -14.40
CA GLY A 564 -3.89 -6.33 -13.64
C GLY A 564 -4.41 -5.22 -14.56
N ASP A 565 -5.05 -4.20 -13.99
CA ASP A 565 -5.42 -2.99 -14.73
C ASP A 565 -4.18 -2.11 -14.95
N VAL A 566 -3.41 -2.43 -15.99
CA VAL A 566 -2.27 -1.63 -16.44
C VAL A 566 -2.80 -0.32 -17.02
N ARG A 567 -2.30 0.81 -16.52
CA ARG A 567 -2.74 2.14 -16.97
C ARG A 567 -1.70 2.88 -17.80
N TRP A 568 -0.42 2.71 -17.47
CA TRP A 568 0.71 3.34 -18.17
C TRP A 568 1.90 2.40 -18.20
N MET A 569 2.72 2.53 -19.24
CA MET A 569 4.02 1.87 -19.39
C MET A 569 5.00 2.83 -20.06
N CYS A 570 6.26 2.85 -19.60
CA CYS A 570 7.33 3.66 -20.18
C CYS A 570 8.70 2.95 -20.00
N PRO A 571 9.72 3.33 -20.78
CA PRO A 571 11.10 2.95 -20.51
C PRO A 571 11.59 3.64 -19.24
N VAL A 572 12.58 3.06 -18.56
CA VAL A 572 13.29 3.65 -17.44
C VAL A 572 14.64 2.96 -17.25
N ASP A 573 15.74 3.69 -17.15
CA ASP A 573 17.00 3.17 -16.61
C ASP A 573 17.01 3.40 -15.10
N TYR A 574 16.51 2.42 -14.32
CA TYR A 574 16.26 2.65 -12.89
C TYR A 574 17.52 2.53 -12.00
N ASP A 575 18.59 1.92 -12.51
CA ASP A 575 19.84 1.70 -11.78
C ASP A 575 21.08 2.33 -12.44
N GLY A 576 20.90 3.00 -13.58
CA GLY A 576 21.92 3.79 -14.26
C GLY A 576 22.95 2.93 -14.99
N ASP A 577 22.60 1.70 -15.37
CA ASP A 577 23.52 0.78 -16.04
C ASP A 577 23.54 0.94 -17.57
N GLY A 578 22.70 1.83 -18.11
CA GLY A 578 22.53 2.09 -19.55
C GLY A 578 21.58 1.10 -20.23
N VAL A 579 21.09 0.09 -19.54
CA VAL A 579 20.06 -0.83 -20.03
C VAL A 579 18.72 -0.38 -19.50
N THR A 580 17.75 -0.28 -20.40
CA THR A 580 16.42 0.19 -20.06
C THR A 580 15.56 -0.94 -19.49
N GLU A 581 14.95 -0.71 -18.32
CA GLU A 581 13.83 -1.44 -17.75
C GLU A 581 12.46 -0.92 -18.21
N ILE A 582 11.40 -1.63 -17.84
CA ILE A 582 10.01 -1.29 -18.14
C ILE A 582 9.28 -0.90 -16.86
N ALA A 583 8.99 0.40 -16.73
CA ALA A 583 8.09 0.93 -15.71
C ALA A 583 6.63 0.64 -16.09
N VAL A 584 5.85 0.15 -15.12
CA VAL A 584 4.44 -0.25 -15.30
C VAL A 584 3.61 0.26 -14.15
N VAL A 585 2.58 1.06 -14.46
CA VAL A 585 1.60 1.50 -13.48
C VAL A 585 0.40 0.56 -13.49
N LYS A 586 0.11 -0.06 -12.33
CA LYS A 586 -1.02 -0.97 -12.14
C LYS A 586 -1.99 -0.41 -11.11
N VAL A 587 -3.28 -0.52 -11.39
CA VAL A 587 -4.33 -0.17 -10.43
C VAL A 587 -4.72 -1.39 -9.62
N LEU A 588 -4.43 -1.33 -8.32
CA LEU A 588 -4.83 -2.33 -7.33
C LEU A 588 -5.91 -1.73 -6.45
N GLU A 589 -7.12 -2.27 -6.51
CA GLU A 589 -8.27 -1.81 -5.72
C GLU A 589 -8.57 -0.30 -5.88
N GLY A 590 -8.36 0.23 -7.08
CA GLY A 590 -8.56 1.66 -7.40
C GLY A 590 -7.33 2.54 -7.13
N VAL A 591 -6.21 1.95 -6.69
CA VAL A 591 -5.01 2.68 -6.28
C VAL A 591 -3.83 2.36 -7.22
N PRO A 592 -3.18 3.37 -7.85
CA PRO A 592 -2.09 3.14 -8.79
C PRO A 592 -0.73 2.92 -8.09
N TYR A 593 -0.05 1.82 -8.43
CA TYR A 593 1.31 1.49 -7.99
C TYR A 593 2.25 1.37 -9.18
N LEU A 594 3.51 1.77 -8.99
CA LEU A 594 4.57 1.65 -9.97
C LEU A 594 5.38 0.37 -9.72
N TYR A 595 5.61 -0.38 -10.78
CA TYR A 595 6.43 -1.59 -10.80
C TYR A 595 7.47 -1.47 -11.90
N ILE A 596 8.70 -1.90 -11.62
CA ILE A 596 9.79 -1.93 -12.60
C ILE A 596 10.08 -3.39 -12.94
N TYR A 597 10.09 -3.70 -14.24
CA TYR A 597 10.38 -5.02 -14.77
C TYR A 597 11.59 -4.99 -15.69
N THR A 598 12.44 -6.02 -15.63
CA THR A 598 13.52 -6.20 -16.60
C THR A 598 12.98 -6.22 -18.03
N CYS A 599 13.72 -5.62 -18.96
CA CYS A 599 13.42 -5.71 -20.38
C CYS A 599 13.72 -7.12 -20.94
N PRO A 600 12.92 -7.65 -21.89
CA PRO A 600 13.18 -8.97 -22.47
C PRO A 600 14.48 -8.98 -23.28
N LYS A 601 15.41 -9.87 -22.92
CA LYS A 601 16.73 -9.98 -23.59
C LYS A 601 16.72 -10.75 -24.91
N GLY A 602 15.57 -11.23 -25.37
CA GLY A 602 15.44 -11.97 -26.61
C GLY A 602 14.03 -12.52 -26.80
N MET A 603 13.87 -13.39 -27.79
CA MET A 603 12.57 -13.96 -28.14
C MET A 603 12.00 -14.82 -27.03
N TRP A 604 10.79 -14.47 -26.58
CA TRP A 604 10.01 -15.21 -25.60
C TRP A 604 10.79 -15.45 -24.30
N THR A 605 11.38 -14.37 -23.76
CA THR A 605 12.13 -14.38 -22.51
C THR A 605 11.26 -13.93 -21.33
N GLY A 606 11.44 -14.54 -20.16
CA GLY A 606 10.73 -14.13 -18.96
C GLY A 606 11.27 -12.80 -18.44
N VAL A 607 10.37 -11.94 -17.96
CA VAL A 607 10.72 -10.67 -17.29
C VAL A 607 10.55 -10.80 -15.78
N GLN A 608 11.41 -10.15 -15.00
CA GLN A 608 11.39 -10.17 -13.54
C GLN A 608 11.06 -8.79 -12.99
N GLN A 609 10.30 -8.74 -11.89
CA GLN A 609 10.12 -7.50 -11.15
C GLN A 609 11.40 -7.20 -10.36
N VAL A 610 12.00 -6.04 -10.58
CA VAL A 610 13.23 -5.61 -9.89
C VAL A 610 12.94 -4.57 -8.82
N ALA A 611 11.94 -3.71 -9.04
CA ALA A 611 11.55 -2.71 -8.07
C ALA A 611 10.03 -2.44 -8.06
N ALA A 612 9.54 -1.84 -6.97
CA ALA A 612 8.17 -1.35 -6.86
C ALA A 612 8.08 -0.27 -5.76
N ASN A 613 7.16 0.67 -5.91
CA ASN A 613 6.97 1.69 -4.88
C ASN A 613 6.19 1.15 -3.66
N ALA A 614 6.57 1.61 -2.46
CA ALA A 614 5.95 1.23 -1.18
C ALA A 614 4.56 1.87 -0.98
N ALA A 615 4.36 3.03 -1.60
CA ALA A 615 3.16 3.84 -1.51
C ALA A 615 2.63 4.11 -2.91
N PRO A 616 1.31 4.33 -3.05
CA PRO A 616 0.71 4.69 -4.33
C PRO A 616 1.39 5.90 -4.97
N ILE A 617 1.40 5.95 -6.31
CA ILE A 617 1.72 7.19 -7.01
C ILE A 617 0.72 8.26 -6.51
N PRO A 618 1.15 9.46 -6.08
CA PRO A 618 0.29 10.32 -5.28
C PRO A 618 -0.99 10.74 -6.02
N SER A 619 -2.05 11.04 -5.26
CA SER A 619 -3.40 11.35 -5.75
C SER A 619 -3.45 12.44 -6.84
N GLY A 620 -4.45 12.34 -7.72
CA GLY A 620 -4.71 13.27 -8.82
C GLY A 620 -5.14 12.52 -10.09
N GLU A 621 -5.74 13.21 -11.05
CA GLU A 621 -5.99 12.62 -12.37
C GLU A 621 -4.67 12.57 -13.15
N LEU A 622 -4.14 11.36 -13.30
CA LEU A 622 -2.91 11.09 -14.04
C LEU A 622 -3.19 11.12 -15.55
N HIS A 623 -2.41 11.88 -16.31
CA HIS A 623 -2.52 11.98 -17.77
C HIS A 623 -1.36 11.32 -18.52
N GLY A 624 -0.22 11.10 -17.87
CA GLY A 624 0.95 10.49 -18.48
C GLY A 624 2.07 10.30 -17.47
N LEU A 625 2.98 9.38 -17.79
CA LEU A 625 4.17 9.06 -17.03
C LEU A 625 5.31 8.76 -18.00
N PHE A 626 6.51 9.23 -17.67
CA PHE A 626 7.74 8.97 -18.43
C PHE A 626 8.95 9.00 -17.48
N ALA A 627 10.06 8.39 -17.90
CA ALA A 627 11.33 8.45 -17.19
C ALA A 627 12.15 9.65 -17.68
N ILE A 628 12.95 10.23 -16.79
CA ILE A 628 13.83 11.36 -17.08
C ILE A 628 14.90 11.46 -15.99
N ASP A 629 16.17 11.35 -16.36
CA ASP A 629 17.29 11.78 -15.52
C ASP A 629 17.31 13.33 -15.46
N ILE A 630 17.00 13.90 -14.29
CA ILE A 630 16.95 15.36 -14.12
C ILE A 630 18.22 15.97 -13.52
N ASP A 631 19.06 15.16 -12.89
CA ASP A 631 20.26 15.61 -12.19
C ASP A 631 21.57 15.03 -12.73
N ASP A 632 21.51 14.28 -13.84
CA ASP A 632 22.62 13.70 -14.60
C ASP A 632 23.44 12.72 -13.73
N ASP A 633 22.76 11.97 -12.86
CA ASP A 633 23.38 11.01 -11.94
C ASP A 633 23.39 9.56 -12.46
N GLY A 634 22.74 9.32 -13.61
CA GLY A 634 22.65 8.04 -14.31
C GLY A 634 21.26 7.41 -14.21
N PRO A 635 20.79 7.04 -13.00
CA PRO A 635 19.42 6.57 -12.81
C PRO A 635 18.36 7.60 -13.20
N ASP A 636 17.32 7.15 -13.91
CA ASP A 636 16.18 7.98 -14.25
C ASP A 636 15.26 8.24 -13.04
N GLU A 637 14.73 9.47 -12.92
CA GLU A 637 13.51 9.75 -12.16
C GLU A 637 12.23 9.38 -12.93
N ILE A 638 11.12 9.33 -12.20
CA ILE A 638 9.78 9.14 -12.74
C ILE A 638 9.00 10.46 -12.75
N ALA A 639 8.77 10.98 -13.95
CA ALA A 639 7.94 12.13 -14.20
C ALA A 639 6.47 11.77 -14.40
N VAL A 640 5.57 12.56 -13.80
CA VAL A 640 4.15 12.29 -13.66
C VAL A 640 3.36 13.56 -13.95
N VAL A 641 2.43 13.48 -14.92
CA VAL A 641 1.62 14.63 -15.31
C VAL A 641 0.23 14.54 -14.69
N LYS A 642 -0.10 15.47 -13.80
CA LYS A 642 -1.34 15.47 -13.02
C LYS A 642 -2.20 16.70 -13.30
N THR A 643 -3.51 16.55 -13.26
CA THR A 643 -4.44 17.68 -13.28
C THR A 643 -4.83 18.13 -11.88
N VAL A 644 -4.62 19.41 -11.59
CA VAL A 644 -5.03 20.11 -10.37
C VAL A 644 -5.91 21.29 -10.77
N GLY A 645 -7.18 21.31 -10.32
CA GLY A 645 -8.11 22.40 -10.65
C GLY A 645 -8.36 22.59 -12.15
N GLY A 646 -8.35 21.50 -12.93
CA GLY A 646 -8.49 21.54 -14.40
C GLY A 646 -7.20 21.90 -15.15
N THR A 647 -6.08 22.06 -14.44
CA THR A 647 -4.80 22.49 -15.03
C THR A 647 -3.69 21.46 -14.82
N ARG A 648 -2.82 21.26 -15.81
CA ARG A 648 -1.78 20.22 -15.78
C ARG A 648 -0.46 20.69 -15.17
N TYR A 649 0.09 19.86 -14.30
CA TYR A 649 1.36 20.02 -13.60
C TYR A 649 2.25 18.78 -13.83
N LEU A 650 3.55 19.01 -13.83
CA LEU A 650 4.61 18.01 -13.89
C LEU A 650 5.21 17.82 -12.50
N TYR A 651 5.18 16.59 -12.02
CA TYR A 651 5.78 16.16 -10.76
C TYR A 651 6.80 15.07 -11.04
N ILE A 652 8.00 15.18 -10.48
CA ILE A 652 9.10 14.25 -10.70
C ILE A 652 9.45 13.61 -9.36
N TYR A 653 9.52 12.28 -9.35
CA TYR A 653 9.77 11.46 -8.17
C TYR A 653 10.99 10.59 -8.41
N THR A 654 11.77 10.32 -7.36
CA THR A 654 12.81 9.28 -7.41
C THR A 654 12.21 7.96 -7.91
N CYS A 655 12.94 7.21 -8.73
CA CYS A 655 12.56 5.86 -9.09
C CYS A 655 12.71 4.90 -7.89
N PRO A 656 11.83 3.88 -7.72
CA PRO A 656 12.04 2.87 -6.68
C PRO A 656 13.30 2.05 -6.98
N THR A 657 14.20 1.93 -6.01
CA THR A 657 15.49 1.22 -6.13
C THR A 657 15.41 -0.26 -5.72
N GLY A 658 14.22 -0.73 -5.36
CA GLY A 658 13.98 -2.11 -4.95
C GLY A 658 12.52 -2.38 -4.61
N PRO A 659 12.19 -3.61 -4.16
CA PRO A 659 10.81 -3.99 -3.86
C PRO A 659 10.23 -3.18 -2.69
N TRP A 660 9.12 -2.50 -2.93
CA TRP A 660 8.38 -1.72 -1.94
C TRP A 660 9.23 -0.63 -1.27
N THR A 661 9.97 0.11 -2.10
CA THR A 661 10.80 1.24 -1.67
C THR A 661 9.99 2.55 -1.73
N GLY A 662 10.20 3.44 -0.76
CA GLY A 662 9.55 4.75 -0.76
C GLY A 662 10.10 5.61 -1.89
N VAL A 663 9.21 6.30 -2.61
CA VAL A 663 9.59 7.29 -3.62
C VAL A 663 9.34 8.69 -3.06
N SER A 664 10.20 9.62 -3.43
CA SER A 664 10.20 10.98 -2.92
C SER A 664 10.10 11.97 -4.08
N ARG A 665 9.34 13.06 -3.93
CA ARG A 665 9.17 14.06 -4.99
C ARG A 665 10.38 14.97 -5.05
N VAL A 666 11.22 14.82 -6.05
CA VAL A 666 12.45 15.61 -6.18
C VAL A 666 12.25 16.92 -6.94
N ALA A 667 11.28 16.98 -7.86
CA ALA A 667 10.94 18.21 -8.55
C ALA A 667 9.44 18.36 -8.84
N ALA A 668 9.01 19.61 -8.99
CA ALA A 668 7.65 19.95 -9.39
C ALA A 668 7.59 21.36 -9.98
N ASN A 669 6.71 21.57 -10.95
CA ASN A 669 6.55 22.90 -11.52
C ASN A 669 5.68 23.82 -10.64
N ARG A 670 6.12 25.07 -10.42
CA ARG A 670 5.37 26.08 -9.64
C ARG A 670 4.09 26.54 -10.33
N ALA A 671 4.16 26.66 -11.64
CA ALA A 671 3.10 27.18 -12.49
C ALA A 671 2.75 26.13 -13.53
N PRO A 672 1.48 26.04 -13.96
CA PRO A 672 1.03 25.17 -15.04
C PRO A 672 1.96 25.15 -16.24
N ILE A 673 2.07 24.00 -16.89
CA ILE A 673 2.66 23.96 -18.23
C ILE A 673 1.80 24.89 -19.12
N VAL A 674 2.37 26.02 -19.57
CA VAL A 674 1.66 27.20 -20.10
C VAL A 674 0.54 26.83 -21.10
N SER A 675 -0.59 27.53 -20.98
CA SER A 675 -1.90 27.24 -21.57
C SER A 675 -1.93 27.03 -23.09
N GLY A 676 -2.56 25.92 -23.48
CA GLY A 676 -2.89 25.43 -24.83
C GLY A 676 -3.42 23.99 -24.65
N GLN A 677 -4.16 23.43 -25.61
CA GLN A 677 -4.60 22.03 -25.49
C GLN A 677 -3.34 21.12 -25.58
N LEU A 678 -2.81 20.70 -24.43
CA LEU A 678 -1.68 19.78 -24.35
C LEU A 678 -2.13 18.41 -24.86
N LEU A 679 -1.58 17.99 -26.01
CA LEU A 679 -1.90 16.73 -26.67
C LEU A 679 -1.00 15.60 -26.19
N ASN A 680 0.30 15.88 -26.00
CA ASN A 680 1.27 14.91 -25.52
C ASN A 680 2.46 15.60 -24.81
N ILE A 681 3.22 14.83 -24.03
CA ILE A 681 4.46 15.23 -23.36
C ILE A 681 5.41 14.03 -23.31
N LEU A 682 6.67 14.23 -23.68
CA LEU A 682 7.69 13.19 -23.75
C LEU A 682 9.06 13.72 -23.28
N PRO A 683 9.92 12.84 -22.71
CA PRO A 683 11.30 13.18 -22.42
C PRO A 683 12.10 13.24 -23.74
N VAL A 684 13.11 14.11 -23.76
CA VAL A 684 14.06 14.22 -24.87
C VAL A 684 15.43 14.60 -24.32
N LYS A 685 16.48 13.96 -24.81
CA LYS A 685 17.87 14.36 -24.58
C LYS A 685 18.28 15.37 -25.65
N SER A 686 19.00 16.42 -25.29
CA SER A 686 19.63 17.32 -26.26
C SER A 686 21.14 17.24 -26.14
N GLY A 687 21.84 17.18 -27.27
CA GLY A 687 23.28 17.34 -27.30
C GLY A 687 23.67 18.69 -26.69
N ALA A 688 24.84 18.75 -26.04
CA ALA A 688 25.32 19.92 -25.32
C ALA A 688 25.25 21.19 -26.19
N ARG A 689 24.17 21.95 -26.07
CA ARG A 689 24.17 23.36 -26.46
C ARG A 689 24.91 24.06 -25.35
N GLY A 690 26.21 24.27 -25.58
CA GLY A 690 27.07 25.08 -24.72
C GLY A 690 26.42 26.45 -24.43
N PRO A 691 26.91 27.12 -23.37
CA PRO A 691 26.21 28.21 -22.67
C PRO A 691 25.73 29.37 -23.54
#